data_AF-A0A428PNR6-F1
#
_entry.id   AF-A0A428PNR6-F1
#
_cell.length_a   1.000
_cell.length_b   1.000
_cell.length_c   1.000
_cell.angle_alpha   90.00
_cell.angle_beta   90.00
_cell.angle_gamma   90.00
#
_symmetry.space_group_name_H-M   'P 1'
#
loop_
_entity.id
_entity.type
_entity.pdbx_description
1 polymer ?
#
loop_
_entity_poly.entity_id
_entity_poly.type
_entity_poly.pdbx_seq_one_letter_code
_entity_poly.pdbx_strand_id
1 'polypeptide(L)'
;MSQNKRPLEDELLWDQDVEITLRDGAKILCDIFRPITNEKIPALIAFSPYGKAGHGSPAPSALKRFEADWVRGFLMFENIPFRLGVPEEQTSGLEKFESIDPAEWSLRGYAVVNVNVRGSWESEGDLYIEGTQPGVDAYDVIEFIAALDWCNSCVSMAGNSWLATTQWTAAIQKPPSLKCIAPWEGFTDKYRDVVCRGGIPSKGFVSFIFDKTIRGRQRREDLATALERWPLMNAFWEDKALDTSVIDIPIYAVASYSSPIHGFGTVKAFNSAKSKKKWLRFHATQEWYDLYSKEATDDLQKFFDCYLKGTNNGWEETTPVRVCALTFGDRNSPGPIENIPCNEYPPKETEYRRLFLSPGGKLSPSSSANASYVSYQSDAHVGQPVEFSFTFDEATVVLGHSKARLWVSCDDNDDMDIYVSIRKVSKDGEVMEHVNVPWRSLPEGVNTSRDVPNNGALKTLGPAGILRASHREQDPKLSTHIIPFHPHTREQKIPRGTIVPVEIESTMTLLKPVSLDTAGNVSKRVTMVAMSMADGFARVTGQPQAVIVHVDVGTQALGCAVHNASVGRTPLLIFSGLSPFTVEGELKGSRTEEVLEADLDPYDIDQQYWSPIGKIALHSDAVRTIADALINAEEPLVVTGFSGRDTRAPVELVKLATTVKGLRVFDTGGSDMCFPANHPGWLGCGYGGDDSIRTADVILVLDCDVPWIPTRCKPSSNAWVIHVDVDPLKENMPVFYINAQTRYRADTYTALTQINEYIATQAEYTPRIESEIYRQRWNQLQKSHEQRLQSITSQAELTSEGYFGTAHLISQLRKAVPKDTIFAIEAVTNTQIVAEQLQVNIPGSWFNCGGGGLGWSGGAALGIKLATDYTGACRFVCQIVGDGCYLFSFPGSVYWIARRYNIPVLTIVLNNNGWNAPRNSLVLVRPDGPASRVSNQELNISFTPTPDYAGIAKAAGHGDIGVFRVSMADELPAKLVQAVEFVLGGTSAVFDAQLHGSDGKYVEGGE
;
A
#
# COMPACT_ATOMS: atom_id res chain seq x y z
N MET A 1 5.40 39.09 -7.21
CA MET A 1 4.62 37.84 -7.19
C MET A 1 5.60 36.71 -6.93
N SER A 2 5.23 35.64 -6.21
CA SER A 2 6.14 34.52 -5.93
C SER A 2 6.60 33.87 -7.24
N GLN A 3 7.81 33.32 -7.28
CA GLN A 3 8.42 32.75 -8.49
C GLN A 3 7.69 31.51 -9.07
N ASN A 4 6.66 30.99 -8.38
CA ASN A 4 6.03 29.70 -8.68
C ASN A 4 4.54 29.78 -9.11
N LYS A 5 3.96 30.98 -9.28
CA LYS A 5 2.57 31.15 -9.77
C LYS A 5 2.51 31.14 -11.29
N ARG A 6 1.31 30.89 -11.85
CA ARG A 6 1.08 30.96 -13.29
C ARG A 6 1.51 32.34 -13.83
N PRO A 7 2.41 32.39 -14.83
CA PRO A 7 2.77 33.66 -15.46
C PRO A 7 1.63 34.17 -16.32
N LEU A 8 1.54 35.49 -16.46
CA LEU A 8 0.73 36.11 -17.51
C LEU A 8 1.48 35.98 -18.83
N GLU A 9 0.95 35.17 -19.76
CA GLU A 9 1.57 34.96 -21.08
C GLU A 9 1.40 36.17 -22.00
N ASP A 10 0.28 36.90 -21.87
CA ASP A 10 -0.01 38.14 -22.58
C ASP A 10 -0.45 39.25 -21.61
N GLU A 11 -0.34 40.50 -22.07
CA GLU A 11 -0.92 41.65 -21.38
C GLU A 11 -2.46 41.56 -21.35
N LEU A 12 -3.04 41.84 -20.18
CA LEU A 12 -4.49 41.94 -19.99
C LEU A 12 -4.86 43.29 -19.38
N LEU A 13 -6.10 43.72 -19.62
CA LEU A 13 -6.70 44.86 -18.94
C LEU A 13 -7.36 44.38 -17.65
N TRP A 14 -7.11 45.11 -16.57
CA TRP A 14 -7.70 44.88 -15.26
C TRP A 14 -8.43 46.15 -14.80
N ASP A 15 -9.75 46.16 -15.00
CA ASP A 15 -10.62 47.22 -14.52
C ASP A 15 -11.01 46.90 -13.06
N GLN A 16 -10.45 47.66 -12.11
CA GLN A 16 -10.61 47.43 -10.67
C GLN A 16 -11.80 48.19 -10.08
N ASP A 17 -12.50 47.56 -9.13
CA ASP A 17 -13.57 48.17 -8.33
C ASP A 17 -14.65 48.83 -9.19
N VAL A 18 -15.04 48.17 -10.29
CA VAL A 18 -16.15 48.58 -11.13
C VAL A 18 -17.43 48.49 -10.31
N GLU A 19 -18.12 49.63 -10.16
CA GLU A 19 -19.35 49.74 -9.40
C GLU A 19 -20.56 49.30 -10.24
N ILE A 20 -21.36 48.40 -9.69
CA ILE A 20 -22.64 47.96 -10.24
C ILE A 20 -23.74 48.39 -9.28
N THR A 21 -24.69 49.20 -9.79
CA THR A 21 -25.89 49.57 -9.03
C THR A 21 -26.97 48.53 -9.26
N LEU A 22 -27.37 47.83 -8.20
CA LEU A 22 -28.45 46.86 -8.21
C LEU A 22 -29.82 47.56 -8.27
N ARG A 23 -30.88 46.82 -8.62
CA ARG A 23 -32.23 47.39 -8.81
C ARG A 23 -32.84 48.07 -7.58
N ASP A 24 -32.35 47.75 -6.39
CA ASP A 24 -32.77 48.36 -5.12
C ASP A 24 -31.88 49.54 -4.70
N GLY A 25 -30.91 49.91 -5.55
CA GLY A 25 -29.99 51.03 -5.34
C GLY A 25 -28.71 50.68 -4.60
N ALA A 26 -28.55 49.45 -4.09
CA ALA A 26 -27.31 49.04 -3.45
C ALA A 26 -26.17 48.95 -4.48
N LYS A 27 -24.99 49.45 -4.10
CA LYS A 27 -23.79 49.39 -4.93
C LYS A 27 -22.92 48.20 -4.56
N ILE A 28 -22.58 47.37 -5.53
CA ILE A 28 -21.64 46.27 -5.37
C ILE A 28 -20.46 46.43 -6.30
N LEU A 29 -19.33 45.80 -5.95
CA LEU A 29 -18.07 45.98 -6.66
C LEU A 29 -17.63 44.69 -7.37
N CYS A 30 -17.02 44.84 -8.54
CA CYS A 30 -16.34 43.75 -9.23
C CYS A 30 -15.02 44.17 -9.85
N ASP A 31 -14.12 43.20 -10.04
CA ASP A 31 -12.94 43.35 -10.89
C ASP A 31 -13.18 42.64 -12.22
N ILE A 32 -12.77 43.27 -13.31
CA ILE A 32 -12.93 42.75 -14.67
C ILE A 32 -11.54 42.57 -15.30
N PHE A 33 -11.25 41.34 -15.70
CA PHE A 33 -10.03 40.97 -16.42
C PHE A 33 -10.39 40.61 -17.85
N ARG A 34 -9.69 41.17 -18.83
CA ARG A 34 -9.99 40.91 -20.25
C ARG A 34 -8.76 41.09 -21.16
N PRO A 35 -8.66 40.36 -22.28
CA PRO A 35 -7.59 40.56 -23.25
C PRO A 35 -7.63 41.95 -23.87
N ILE A 36 -6.47 42.46 -24.30
CA ILE A 36 -6.37 43.68 -25.10
C ILE A 36 -6.79 43.36 -26.54
N THR A 37 -8.04 43.67 -26.87
CA THR A 37 -8.59 43.47 -28.21
C THR A 37 -9.64 44.52 -28.56
N ASN A 38 -9.81 44.78 -29.85
CA ASN A 38 -10.91 45.60 -30.38
C ASN A 38 -12.17 44.77 -30.68
N GLU A 39 -12.08 43.44 -30.61
CA GLU A 39 -13.22 42.56 -30.79
C GLU A 39 -14.08 42.53 -29.54
N LYS A 40 -15.41 42.49 -29.71
CA LYS A 40 -16.32 42.27 -28.59
C LYS A 40 -16.25 40.80 -28.16
N ILE A 41 -16.09 40.58 -26.86
CA ILE A 41 -15.85 39.24 -26.29
C ILE A 41 -16.94 38.86 -25.26
N PRO A 42 -17.18 37.56 -25.04
CA PRO A 42 -18.07 37.10 -23.98
C PRO A 42 -17.46 37.26 -22.59
N ALA A 43 -18.32 37.28 -21.56
CA ALA A 43 -17.91 37.39 -20.17
C ALA A 43 -18.30 36.15 -19.33
N LEU A 44 -17.41 35.77 -18.41
CA LEU A 44 -17.58 34.70 -17.43
C LEU A 44 -17.58 35.30 -16.03
N ILE A 45 -18.71 35.20 -15.35
CA ILE A 45 -18.93 35.84 -14.04
C ILE A 45 -18.70 34.84 -12.90
N ALA A 46 -17.89 35.26 -11.93
CA ALA A 46 -17.61 34.56 -10.68
C ALA A 46 -18.34 35.23 -9.50
N PHE A 47 -19.57 34.80 -9.23
CA PHE A 47 -20.49 35.45 -8.28
C PHE A 47 -20.52 34.74 -6.92
N SER A 48 -19.86 35.31 -5.90
CA SER A 48 -19.82 34.73 -4.55
C SER A 48 -19.26 35.72 -3.51
N PRO A 49 -19.37 35.43 -2.20
CA PRO A 49 -18.90 36.33 -1.13
C PRO A 49 -17.42 36.20 -0.74
N TYR A 50 -16.60 35.45 -1.50
CA TYR A 50 -15.22 35.09 -1.10
C TYR A 50 -14.15 36.15 -1.35
N GLY A 51 -14.49 37.30 -1.92
CA GLY A 51 -13.52 38.34 -2.32
C GLY A 51 -13.17 38.25 -3.80
N LYS A 52 -12.59 39.33 -4.35
CA LYS A 52 -12.36 39.51 -5.79
C LYS A 52 -10.93 39.27 -6.30
N ALA A 53 -9.95 39.10 -5.42
CA ALA A 53 -8.53 38.90 -5.78
C ALA A 53 -7.86 37.74 -5.01
N GLY A 54 -6.69 37.31 -5.48
CA GLY A 54 -5.95 36.08 -5.15
C GLY A 54 -6.16 35.49 -3.77
N HIS A 55 -6.76 34.29 -3.75
CA HIS A 55 -7.11 33.56 -2.53
C HIS A 55 -7.96 34.38 -1.54
N GLY A 56 -8.69 35.40 -2.01
CA GLY A 56 -9.46 36.34 -1.19
C GLY A 56 -8.65 37.51 -0.61
N SER A 57 -7.40 37.75 -1.01
CA SER A 57 -6.64 38.92 -0.55
C SER A 57 -7.22 40.20 -1.20
N PRO A 58 -7.26 41.35 -0.51
CA PRO A 58 -7.57 42.60 -1.17
C PRO A 58 -6.48 42.87 -2.22
N ALA A 59 -6.90 43.40 -3.38
CA ALA A 59 -5.99 43.95 -4.36
C ALA A 59 -5.02 44.95 -3.69
N PRO A 60 -3.80 45.15 -4.22
CA PRO A 60 -2.86 46.11 -3.69
C PRO A 60 -3.39 47.54 -3.91
N SER A 61 -4.28 48.01 -3.03
CA SER A 61 -4.52 49.43 -2.87
C SER A 61 -3.28 50.05 -2.20
N ALA A 62 -2.95 51.28 -2.59
CA ALA A 62 -1.74 52.01 -2.19
C ALA A 62 -1.60 52.33 -0.68
N LEU A 63 -2.34 51.66 0.20
CA LEU A 63 -2.30 51.80 1.66
C LEU A 63 -1.51 50.65 2.30
N LYS A 64 -0.24 50.51 1.92
CA LYS A 64 0.77 49.80 2.72
C LYS A 64 1.03 50.60 4.00
N ARG A 65 0.39 50.28 5.14
CA ARG A 65 0.96 50.77 6.41
C ARG A 65 0.73 50.05 7.73
N PHE A 66 0.00 48.93 7.81
CA PHE A 66 0.01 48.15 9.06
C PHE A 66 -0.05 46.65 8.80
N GLU A 67 1.00 45.96 9.26
CA GLU A 67 1.10 44.52 9.35
C GLU A 67 0.05 43.99 10.35
N ALA A 68 -0.96 43.29 9.84
CA ALA A 68 -1.83 42.45 10.66
C ALA A 68 -2.32 41.29 9.77
N ASP A 69 -2.25 40.06 10.26
CA ASP A 69 -2.69 38.82 9.58
C ASP A 69 -4.16 38.78 9.11
N TRP A 70 -4.91 39.86 9.36
CA TRP A 70 -6.35 39.99 9.12
C TRP A 70 -6.68 40.45 7.70
N VAL A 71 -5.68 40.76 6.88
CA VAL A 71 -5.82 41.28 5.50
C VAL A 71 -5.53 40.19 4.45
N ARG A 72 -5.16 38.98 4.86
CA ARG A 72 -4.95 37.86 3.93
C ARG A 72 -6.26 37.15 3.66
N GLY A 73 -6.55 36.88 2.41
CA GLY A 73 -7.71 36.09 2.01
C GLY A 73 -7.72 34.66 2.55
N PHE A 74 -8.77 33.92 2.22
CA PHE A 74 -8.87 32.50 2.49
C PHE A 74 -7.86 31.65 1.68
N LEU A 75 -6.68 31.42 2.26
CA LEU A 75 -5.60 30.59 1.73
C LEU A 75 -5.89 29.09 1.85
N MET A 76 -6.99 28.60 1.26
CA MET A 76 -7.42 27.20 1.46
C MET A 76 -6.41 26.17 0.94
N PHE A 77 -5.86 26.38 -0.26
CA PHE A 77 -4.91 25.45 -0.87
C PHE A 77 -3.63 25.29 -0.03
N GLU A 78 -3.18 26.36 0.63
CA GLU A 78 -1.98 26.33 1.49
C GLU A 78 -2.21 25.58 2.81
N ASN A 79 -3.46 25.44 3.24
CA ASN A 79 -3.84 24.86 4.54
C ASN A 79 -4.37 23.42 4.43
N ILE A 80 -4.47 22.87 3.22
CA ILE A 80 -4.89 21.48 2.99
C ILE A 80 -3.69 20.69 2.45
N PRO A 81 -3.42 19.48 2.99
CA PRO A 81 -2.32 18.66 2.52
C PRO A 81 -2.32 18.49 0.99
N PHE A 82 -1.12 18.54 0.42
CA PHE A 82 -0.87 18.35 -1.01
C PHE A 82 -1.55 19.38 -1.94
N ARG A 83 -2.08 20.49 -1.42
CA ARG A 83 -2.88 21.46 -2.19
C ARG A 83 -4.01 20.82 -2.99
N LEU A 84 -4.49 19.65 -2.55
CA LEU A 84 -5.44 18.79 -3.27
C LEU A 84 -5.02 18.45 -4.70
N GLY A 85 -3.71 18.45 -4.96
CA GLY A 85 -3.12 18.19 -6.27
C GLY A 85 -3.12 19.38 -7.22
N VAL A 86 -3.55 20.57 -6.79
CA VAL A 86 -3.49 21.83 -7.58
C VAL A 86 -2.10 22.45 -7.41
N PRO A 87 -1.22 22.37 -8.43
CA PRO A 87 0.11 22.97 -8.38
C PRO A 87 0.02 24.50 -8.31
N GLU A 88 1.02 25.16 -7.74
CA GLU A 88 1.03 26.62 -7.61
C GLU A 88 0.98 27.32 -8.97
N GLU A 89 1.64 26.74 -9.97
CA GLU A 89 1.75 27.23 -11.34
C GLU A 89 0.45 27.10 -12.17
N GLN A 90 -0.58 26.45 -11.62
CA GLN A 90 -1.91 26.42 -12.24
C GLN A 90 -2.79 27.61 -11.87
N THR A 91 -2.35 28.45 -10.92
CA THR A 91 -3.09 29.63 -10.44
C THR A 91 -2.20 30.86 -10.50
N SER A 92 -2.71 31.97 -11.06
CA SER A 92 -1.96 33.23 -11.23
C SER A 92 -1.93 34.09 -9.96
N GLY A 93 -2.85 33.83 -9.02
CA GLY A 93 -3.17 34.73 -7.92
C GLY A 93 -4.11 35.86 -8.32
N LEU A 94 -4.64 35.89 -9.55
CA LEU A 94 -5.73 36.79 -9.95
C LEU A 94 -7.10 36.12 -9.79
N GLU A 95 -7.13 34.80 -9.71
CA GLU A 95 -8.34 34.03 -9.50
C GLU A 95 -8.98 34.36 -8.16
N LYS A 96 -10.29 34.49 -8.20
CA LYS A 96 -11.14 34.44 -7.02
C LYS A 96 -11.18 33.00 -6.51
N PHE A 97 -11.26 32.81 -5.18
CA PHE A 97 -11.38 31.46 -4.61
C PHE A 97 -12.60 30.73 -5.22
N GLU A 98 -12.41 29.45 -5.60
CA GLU A 98 -13.38 28.62 -6.34
C GLU A 98 -13.71 29.09 -7.78
N SER A 99 -13.07 30.13 -8.30
CA SER A 99 -13.29 30.64 -9.66
C SER A 99 -12.28 30.11 -10.67
N ILE A 100 -12.63 30.21 -11.93
CA ILE A 100 -11.67 30.14 -13.04
C ILE A 100 -10.59 31.24 -12.95
N ASP A 101 -9.40 30.97 -13.49
CA ASP A 101 -8.27 31.89 -13.49
C ASP A 101 -8.32 32.92 -14.64
N PRO A 102 -8.33 34.23 -14.35
CA PRO A 102 -8.24 35.28 -15.37
C PRO A 102 -7.07 35.12 -16.35
N ALA A 103 -5.91 34.65 -15.90
CA ALA A 103 -4.74 34.44 -16.74
C ALA A 103 -4.98 33.36 -17.81
N GLU A 104 -5.77 32.34 -17.50
CA GLU A 104 -6.14 31.28 -18.44
C GLU A 104 -7.18 31.74 -19.44
N TRP A 105 -8.26 32.32 -18.92
CA TRP A 105 -9.49 32.52 -19.69
C TRP A 105 -9.45 33.78 -20.53
N SER A 106 -8.63 34.78 -20.15
CA SER A 106 -8.37 35.95 -20.99
C SER A 106 -7.64 35.56 -22.27
N LEU A 107 -6.65 34.67 -22.19
CA LEU A 107 -5.94 34.12 -23.37
C LEU A 107 -6.88 33.34 -24.30
N ARG A 108 -7.91 32.71 -23.74
CA ARG A 108 -8.96 32.01 -24.49
C ARG A 108 -10.02 32.96 -25.07
N GLY A 109 -9.84 34.28 -24.95
CA GLY A 109 -10.73 35.29 -25.53
C GLY A 109 -12.02 35.52 -24.74
N TYR A 110 -11.96 35.40 -23.40
CA TYR A 110 -13.07 35.68 -22.49
C TYR A 110 -12.70 36.81 -21.52
N ALA A 111 -13.68 37.60 -21.09
CA ALA A 111 -13.53 38.41 -19.89
C ALA A 111 -13.87 37.58 -18.64
N VAL A 112 -13.10 37.71 -17.56
CA VAL A 112 -13.42 37.13 -16.25
C VAL A 112 -13.83 38.25 -15.30
N VAL A 113 -15.01 38.12 -14.69
CA VAL A 113 -15.60 39.13 -13.81
C VAL A 113 -15.71 38.58 -12.39
N ASN A 114 -14.83 39.04 -11.49
CA ASN A 114 -14.82 38.65 -10.09
C ASN A 114 -15.68 39.60 -9.26
N VAL A 115 -16.85 39.13 -8.81
CA VAL A 115 -17.85 39.98 -8.14
C VAL A 115 -17.80 39.81 -6.63
N ASN A 116 -17.72 40.91 -5.87
CA ASN A 116 -18.07 40.89 -4.45
C ASN A 116 -19.59 41.07 -4.33
N VAL A 117 -20.30 40.01 -3.98
CA VAL A 117 -21.77 40.06 -3.85
C VAL A 117 -22.19 41.03 -2.75
N ARG A 118 -23.47 41.42 -2.76
CA ARG A 118 -24.10 42.26 -1.75
C ARG A 118 -23.70 41.86 -0.32
N GLY A 119 -23.36 42.85 0.50
CA GLY A 119 -23.00 42.67 1.90
C GLY A 119 -21.67 41.95 2.14
N SER A 120 -20.93 41.59 1.09
CA SER A 120 -19.57 41.05 1.21
C SER A 120 -18.52 42.12 0.94
N TRP A 121 -17.45 42.10 1.73
CA TRP A 121 -16.34 43.05 1.64
C TRP A 121 -16.82 44.51 1.68
N GLU A 122 -16.55 45.25 0.61
CA GLU A 122 -16.86 46.67 0.45
C GLU A 122 -18.21 46.90 -0.26
N SER A 123 -18.87 45.84 -0.74
CA SER A 123 -20.19 45.90 -1.35
C SER A 123 -21.27 46.22 -0.31
N GLU A 124 -22.21 47.10 -0.67
CA GLU A 124 -23.28 47.56 0.20
C GLU A 124 -24.36 46.48 0.46
N GLY A 125 -25.28 46.76 1.38
CA GLY A 125 -26.42 45.90 1.72
C GLY A 125 -26.10 44.80 2.74
N ASP A 126 -27.12 44.03 3.10
CA ASP A 126 -26.99 42.87 3.98
C ASP A 126 -26.73 41.60 3.17
N LEU A 127 -25.92 40.68 3.71
CA LEU A 127 -25.56 39.43 3.04
C LEU A 127 -26.63 38.35 3.28
N TYR A 128 -27.27 37.94 2.19
CA TYR A 128 -28.19 36.80 2.14
C TYR A 128 -27.45 35.52 1.76
N ILE A 129 -27.71 34.44 2.47
CA ILE A 129 -26.98 33.19 2.34
C ILE A 129 -27.78 32.26 1.43
N GLU A 130 -27.36 32.19 0.16
CA GLU A 130 -28.07 31.49 -0.91
C GLU A 130 -29.56 31.92 -1.02
N GLY A 131 -30.37 31.14 -1.74
CA GLY A 131 -31.80 31.41 -1.94
C GLY A 131 -32.11 32.43 -3.03
N THR A 132 -33.25 33.10 -2.94
CA THR A 132 -33.77 33.92 -4.03
C THR A 132 -32.94 35.19 -4.28
N GLN A 133 -32.54 35.90 -3.22
CA GLN A 133 -31.91 37.22 -3.35
C GLN A 133 -30.59 37.21 -4.15
N PRO A 134 -29.65 36.27 -3.92
CA PRO A 134 -28.44 36.18 -4.75
C PRO A 134 -28.74 35.97 -6.24
N GLY A 135 -29.82 35.26 -6.60
CA GLY A 135 -30.23 35.10 -7.99
C GLY A 135 -30.70 36.42 -8.61
N VAL A 136 -31.46 37.22 -7.85
CA VAL A 136 -31.92 38.56 -8.27
C VAL A 136 -30.75 39.51 -8.48
N ASP A 137 -29.79 39.51 -7.56
CA ASP A 137 -28.58 40.35 -7.68
C ASP A 137 -27.71 39.87 -8.87
N ALA A 138 -27.58 38.56 -9.08
CA ALA A 138 -26.86 38.00 -10.22
C ALA A 138 -27.48 38.40 -11.56
N TYR A 139 -28.82 38.49 -11.66
CA TYR A 139 -29.50 39.01 -12.85
C TYR A 139 -29.00 40.43 -13.19
N ASP A 140 -29.00 41.32 -12.20
CA ASP A 140 -28.60 42.73 -12.41
C ASP A 140 -27.15 42.84 -12.85
N VAL A 141 -26.26 42.02 -12.27
CA VAL A 141 -24.85 41.95 -12.68
C VAL A 141 -24.71 41.42 -14.11
N ILE A 142 -25.40 40.34 -14.47
CA ILE A 142 -25.33 39.77 -15.81
C ILE A 142 -25.73 40.80 -16.87
N GLU A 143 -26.84 41.50 -16.66
CA GLU A 143 -27.32 42.50 -17.63
C GLU A 143 -26.44 43.76 -17.65
N PHE A 144 -25.88 44.16 -16.50
CA PHE A 144 -24.91 45.25 -16.45
C PHE A 144 -23.65 44.93 -17.27
N ILE A 145 -23.05 43.76 -17.05
CA ILE A 145 -21.84 43.33 -17.78
C ILE A 145 -22.12 43.17 -19.27
N ALA A 146 -23.26 42.59 -19.64
CA ALA A 146 -23.66 42.40 -21.04
C ALA A 146 -23.84 43.72 -21.81
N ALA A 147 -24.12 44.81 -21.11
CA ALA A 147 -24.30 46.16 -21.67
C ALA A 147 -22.99 46.95 -21.85
N LEU A 148 -21.88 46.48 -21.28
CA LEU A 148 -20.57 47.13 -21.45
C LEU A 148 -20.12 47.06 -22.91
N ASP A 149 -19.43 48.11 -23.37
CA ASP A 149 -19.10 48.33 -24.77
C ASP A 149 -18.21 47.23 -25.38
N TRP A 150 -17.28 46.69 -24.59
CA TRP A 150 -16.39 45.58 -24.94
C TRP A 150 -17.07 44.21 -24.92
N CYS A 151 -18.24 44.07 -24.30
CA CYS A 151 -18.92 42.78 -24.23
C CYS A 151 -19.69 42.49 -25.53
N ASN A 152 -19.72 41.22 -25.96
CA ASN A 152 -20.54 40.76 -27.08
C ASN A 152 -22.00 40.48 -26.69
N SER A 153 -22.42 40.87 -25.48
CA SER A 153 -23.73 40.63 -24.88
C SER A 153 -24.07 39.15 -24.62
N CYS A 154 -23.08 38.25 -24.70
CA CYS A 154 -23.19 36.87 -24.26
C CYS A 154 -22.42 36.67 -22.95
N VAL A 155 -23.14 36.28 -21.91
CA VAL A 155 -22.60 36.06 -20.56
C VAL A 155 -22.85 34.62 -20.13
N SER A 156 -21.89 34.05 -19.39
CA SER A 156 -22.07 32.85 -18.58
C SER A 156 -21.51 33.10 -17.18
N MET A 157 -21.76 32.14 -16.29
CA MET A 157 -21.14 32.05 -14.98
C MET A 157 -20.19 30.83 -14.95
N ALA A 158 -19.23 30.85 -14.03
CA ALA A 158 -18.27 29.76 -13.84
C ALA A 158 -17.77 29.69 -12.40
N GLY A 159 -17.39 28.50 -11.95
CA GLY A 159 -16.77 28.23 -10.65
C GLY A 159 -17.47 27.15 -9.83
N ASN A 160 -16.84 26.80 -8.71
CA ASN A 160 -17.23 25.68 -7.85
C ASN A 160 -18.14 26.10 -6.69
N SER A 161 -18.78 25.13 -6.03
CA SER A 161 -19.41 25.29 -4.72
C SER A 161 -20.39 26.48 -4.66
N TRP A 162 -20.10 27.60 -3.98
CA TRP A 162 -21.03 28.74 -3.94
C TRP A 162 -21.18 29.38 -5.33
N LEU A 163 -20.10 29.48 -6.10
CA LEU A 163 -20.13 29.99 -7.46
C LEU A 163 -20.96 29.07 -8.37
N ALA A 164 -21.02 27.76 -8.09
CA ALA A 164 -21.88 26.81 -8.79
C ALA A 164 -23.35 26.96 -8.36
N THR A 165 -23.63 27.00 -7.04
CA THR A 165 -25.00 27.16 -6.51
C THR A 165 -25.66 28.44 -7.02
N THR A 166 -24.91 29.54 -7.10
CA THR A 166 -25.44 30.81 -7.59
C THR A 166 -25.77 30.80 -9.09
N GLN A 167 -25.12 29.97 -9.91
CA GLN A 167 -25.51 29.83 -11.33
C GLN A 167 -26.93 29.27 -11.45
N TRP A 168 -27.29 28.30 -10.59
CA TRP A 168 -28.66 27.78 -10.54
C TRP A 168 -29.65 28.90 -10.18
N THR A 169 -29.36 29.67 -9.14
CA THR A 169 -30.24 30.78 -8.71
C THR A 169 -30.39 31.87 -9.77
N ALA A 170 -29.30 32.20 -10.49
CA ALA A 170 -29.30 33.20 -11.54
C ALA A 170 -30.10 32.72 -12.76
N ALA A 171 -29.91 31.46 -13.18
CA ALA A 171 -30.64 30.88 -14.30
C ALA A 171 -32.16 30.78 -14.04
N ILE A 172 -32.58 30.59 -12.78
CA ILE A 172 -33.99 30.65 -12.38
C ILE A 172 -34.60 32.04 -12.65
N GLN A 173 -33.83 33.12 -12.52
CA GLN A 173 -34.29 34.49 -12.81
C GLN A 173 -34.37 34.80 -14.31
N LYS A 174 -33.84 33.93 -15.18
CA LYS A 174 -33.86 34.06 -16.65
C LYS A 174 -33.33 35.39 -17.20
N PRO A 175 -32.11 35.84 -16.81
CA PRO A 175 -31.46 36.97 -17.46
C PRO A 175 -31.27 36.71 -18.97
N PRO A 176 -31.74 37.60 -19.87
CA PRO A 176 -31.69 37.37 -21.30
C PRO A 176 -30.27 37.27 -21.86
N SER A 177 -29.29 37.87 -21.19
CA SER A 177 -27.89 37.84 -21.61
C SER A 177 -27.13 36.58 -21.15
N LEU A 178 -27.71 35.80 -20.20
CA LEU A 178 -27.16 34.51 -19.77
C LEU A 178 -27.46 33.42 -20.80
N LYS A 179 -26.45 33.02 -21.56
CA LYS A 179 -26.65 32.09 -22.70
C LYS A 179 -26.47 30.62 -22.32
N CYS A 180 -25.72 30.34 -21.27
CA CYS A 180 -25.51 29.00 -20.72
C CYS A 180 -25.04 29.11 -19.27
N ILE A 181 -25.03 27.98 -18.55
CA ILE A 181 -24.39 27.86 -17.24
C ILE A 181 -23.51 26.61 -17.18
N ALA A 182 -22.43 26.69 -16.41
CA ALA A 182 -21.51 25.58 -16.14
C ALA A 182 -21.29 25.40 -14.63
N PRO A 183 -22.30 24.89 -13.90
CA PRO A 183 -22.22 24.71 -12.45
C PRO A 183 -21.32 23.52 -12.13
N TRP A 184 -20.16 23.84 -11.55
CA TRP A 184 -19.11 22.89 -11.23
C TRP A 184 -19.25 22.45 -9.77
N GLU A 185 -20.05 21.41 -9.50
CA GLU A 185 -20.38 20.97 -8.13
C GLU A 185 -21.11 22.04 -7.29
N GLY A 186 -22.43 22.15 -7.43
CA GLY A 186 -23.28 23.08 -6.64
C GLY A 186 -24.54 22.41 -6.08
N PHE A 187 -24.78 22.57 -4.78
CA PHE A 187 -26.00 22.04 -4.14
C PHE A 187 -27.22 22.89 -4.52
N THR A 188 -28.43 22.34 -4.34
CA THR A 188 -29.68 23.07 -4.66
C THR A 188 -30.67 23.12 -3.52
N ASP A 189 -30.45 22.39 -2.43
CA ASP A 189 -31.29 22.44 -1.24
C ASP A 189 -30.39 22.60 -0.01
N LYS A 190 -30.19 23.83 0.47
CA LYS A 190 -29.27 24.10 1.59
C LYS A 190 -29.59 23.25 2.82
N TYR A 191 -30.88 23.04 3.08
CA TYR A 191 -31.33 22.27 4.23
C TYR A 191 -31.05 20.78 4.05
N ARG A 192 -31.51 20.17 2.95
CA ARG A 192 -31.41 18.72 2.75
C ARG A 192 -30.04 18.25 2.29
N ASP A 193 -29.26 19.11 1.64
CA ASP A 193 -27.95 18.76 1.08
C ASP A 193 -26.80 19.10 2.04
N VAL A 194 -26.97 20.11 2.92
CA VAL A 194 -25.85 20.66 3.72
C VAL A 194 -26.13 20.68 5.22
N VAL A 195 -27.09 21.48 5.68
CA VAL A 195 -27.17 21.83 7.12
C VAL A 195 -28.04 20.89 7.95
N CYS A 196 -28.94 20.14 7.33
CA CYS A 196 -29.86 19.24 8.02
C CYS A 196 -30.14 17.98 7.19
N ARG A 197 -29.08 17.40 6.62
CA ARG A 197 -29.15 16.14 5.86
C ARG A 197 -29.88 15.08 6.69
N GLY A 198 -30.92 14.47 6.12
CA GLY A 198 -31.73 13.45 6.81
C GLY A 198 -32.46 13.95 8.07
N GLY A 199 -32.58 15.25 8.31
CA GLY A 199 -33.13 15.80 9.55
C GLY A 199 -32.14 15.88 10.71
N ILE A 200 -30.85 15.64 10.47
CA ILE A 200 -29.79 15.72 11.49
C ILE A 200 -29.07 17.06 11.36
N PRO A 201 -29.19 17.99 12.33
CA PRO A 201 -28.55 19.29 12.27
C PRO A 201 -27.01 19.20 12.26
N SER A 202 -26.37 19.84 11.28
CA SER A 202 -24.92 19.97 11.16
C SER A 202 -24.52 21.43 10.96
N LYS A 203 -23.83 22.00 11.96
CA LYS A 203 -23.42 23.41 11.97
C LYS A 203 -21.97 23.62 11.56
N GLY A 204 -21.12 22.61 11.74
CA GLY A 204 -19.66 22.76 11.68
C GLY A 204 -19.15 23.35 10.37
N PHE A 205 -19.58 22.80 9.22
CA PHE A 205 -19.17 23.29 7.90
C PHE A 205 -19.60 24.74 7.65
N VAL A 206 -20.84 25.07 8.00
CA VAL A 206 -21.43 26.37 7.71
C VAL A 206 -20.88 27.46 8.64
N SER A 207 -20.71 27.17 9.92
CA SER A 207 -19.99 28.05 10.85
C SER A 207 -18.56 28.29 10.40
N PHE A 208 -17.86 27.25 9.92
CA PHE A 208 -16.50 27.40 9.39
C PHE A 208 -16.45 28.38 8.21
N ILE A 209 -17.29 28.19 7.18
CA ILE A 209 -17.33 29.08 6.01
C ILE A 209 -17.62 30.52 6.45
N PHE A 210 -18.62 30.73 7.30
CA PHE A 210 -18.99 32.08 7.70
C PHE A 210 -17.97 32.75 8.61
N ASP A 211 -17.48 32.07 9.63
CA ASP A 211 -16.58 32.70 10.58
C ASP A 211 -15.18 32.88 10.01
N LYS A 212 -14.76 32.01 9.08
CA LYS A 212 -13.38 32.00 8.57
C LYS A 212 -13.22 32.64 7.20
N THR A 213 -14.21 32.59 6.29
CA THR A 213 -13.99 32.97 4.88
C THR A 213 -14.75 34.21 4.44
N ILE A 214 -15.96 34.42 4.95
CA ILE A 214 -16.82 35.53 4.51
C ILE A 214 -16.59 36.78 5.39
N ARG A 215 -16.47 37.94 4.76
CA ARG A 215 -16.31 39.25 5.40
C ARG A 215 -17.31 40.24 4.83
N GLY A 216 -17.74 41.21 5.62
CA GLY A 216 -18.68 42.25 5.23
C GLY A 216 -18.83 43.29 6.35
N ARG A 217 -19.27 44.50 5.99
CA ARG A 217 -19.47 45.60 6.95
C ARG A 217 -20.83 45.57 7.64
N GLN A 218 -21.81 44.91 7.03
CA GLN A 218 -23.21 44.95 7.44
C GLN A 218 -23.69 43.61 8.00
N ARG A 219 -25.00 43.42 8.12
CA ARG A 219 -25.58 42.21 8.70
C ARG A 219 -25.46 41.06 7.70
N ARG A 220 -25.43 39.85 8.23
CA ARG A 220 -25.50 38.60 7.47
C ARG A 220 -26.51 37.66 8.12
N GLU A 221 -27.09 36.76 7.33
CA GLU A 221 -27.82 35.64 7.92
C GLU A 221 -26.87 34.73 8.70
N ASP A 222 -27.31 34.25 9.86
CA ASP A 222 -26.61 33.24 10.66
C ASP A 222 -27.38 31.93 10.58
N LEU A 223 -26.93 31.04 9.70
CA LEU A 223 -27.59 29.76 9.49
C LEU A 223 -27.45 28.80 10.67
N ALA A 224 -26.39 28.91 11.48
CA ALA A 224 -26.21 28.03 12.63
C ALA A 224 -27.27 28.35 13.69
N THR A 225 -27.46 29.64 13.98
CA THR A 225 -28.52 30.13 14.86
C THR A 225 -29.91 29.89 14.24
N ALA A 226 -30.07 30.06 12.93
CA ALA A 226 -31.34 29.78 12.25
C ALA A 226 -31.73 28.29 12.39
N LEU A 227 -30.77 27.36 12.28
CA LEU A 227 -31.03 25.94 12.43
C LEU A 227 -31.37 25.53 13.86
N GLU A 228 -30.80 26.19 14.87
CA GLU A 228 -31.20 26.00 16.28
C GLU A 228 -32.63 26.46 16.52
N ARG A 229 -32.98 27.62 15.97
CA ARG A 229 -34.29 28.23 16.17
C ARG A 229 -35.38 27.55 15.35
N TRP A 230 -35.03 27.09 14.17
CA TRP A 230 -35.94 26.52 13.17
C TRP A 230 -35.36 25.20 12.63
N PRO A 231 -35.40 24.12 13.43
CA PRO A 231 -34.78 22.84 13.07
C PRO A 231 -35.61 22.00 12.07
N LEU A 232 -36.74 22.52 11.59
CA LEU A 232 -37.65 21.87 10.64
C LEU A 232 -37.79 22.73 9.40
N MET A 233 -38.08 22.08 8.27
CA MET A 233 -38.38 22.74 7.00
C MET A 233 -39.55 23.73 7.18
N ASN A 234 -39.33 24.97 6.76
CA ASN A 234 -40.28 26.07 6.81
C ASN A 234 -39.97 27.07 5.68
N ALA A 235 -40.73 28.17 5.59
CA ALA A 235 -40.57 29.17 4.54
C ALA A 235 -39.14 29.74 4.41
N PHE A 236 -38.37 29.83 5.50
CA PHE A 236 -36.98 30.30 5.45
C PHE A 236 -36.07 29.28 4.76
N TRP A 237 -36.24 27.98 5.04
CA TRP A 237 -35.49 26.92 4.39
C TRP A 237 -35.97 26.61 2.98
N GLU A 238 -37.26 26.80 2.72
CA GLU A 238 -37.87 26.66 1.39
C GLU A 238 -37.31 27.68 0.39
N ASP A 239 -37.06 28.93 0.81
CA ASP A 239 -36.36 29.93 -0.04
C ASP A 239 -34.96 29.46 -0.48
N LYS A 240 -34.31 28.63 0.33
CA LYS A 240 -32.96 28.09 0.08
C LYS A 240 -33.00 26.69 -0.57
N ALA A 241 -34.18 26.25 -1.03
CA ALA A 241 -34.40 25.04 -1.80
C ALA A 241 -34.85 25.41 -3.23
N LEU A 242 -33.91 25.36 -4.16
CA LEU A 242 -34.04 25.92 -5.50
C LEU A 242 -34.89 25.03 -6.41
N ASP A 243 -35.92 25.63 -7.03
CA ASP A 243 -36.67 25.00 -8.11
C ASP A 243 -35.94 25.19 -9.45
N THR A 244 -35.09 24.22 -9.78
CA THR A 244 -34.31 24.21 -11.02
C THR A 244 -35.10 23.70 -12.23
N SER A 245 -36.35 23.26 -12.05
CA SER A 245 -37.18 22.73 -13.14
C SER A 245 -37.55 23.78 -14.19
N VAL A 246 -37.44 25.06 -13.84
CA VAL A 246 -37.74 26.19 -14.75
C VAL A 246 -36.60 26.54 -15.70
N ILE A 247 -35.39 26.00 -15.48
CA ILE A 247 -34.18 26.32 -16.25
C ILE A 247 -34.22 25.64 -17.61
N ASP A 248 -34.19 26.43 -18.68
CA ASP A 248 -34.32 26.00 -20.08
C ASP A 248 -33.15 26.40 -21.00
N ILE A 249 -32.10 27.03 -20.45
CA ILE A 249 -30.85 27.35 -21.16
C ILE A 249 -29.88 26.17 -21.19
N PRO A 250 -28.86 26.15 -22.07
CA PRO A 250 -27.81 25.13 -22.05
C PRO A 250 -27.08 25.00 -20.70
N ILE A 251 -26.83 23.77 -20.27
CA ILE A 251 -26.21 23.44 -18.97
C ILE A 251 -25.04 22.48 -19.19
N TYR A 252 -23.87 22.77 -18.63
CA TYR A 252 -22.82 21.78 -18.45
C TYR A 252 -22.47 21.62 -16.97
N ALA A 253 -23.07 20.62 -16.32
CA ALA A 253 -22.90 20.38 -14.89
C ALA A 253 -21.78 19.34 -14.63
N VAL A 254 -21.10 19.51 -13.50
CA VAL A 254 -20.08 18.55 -13.03
C VAL A 254 -20.39 18.10 -11.61
N ALA A 255 -20.17 16.82 -11.32
CA ALA A 255 -20.35 16.23 -10.00
C ALA A 255 -19.18 15.29 -9.65
N SER A 256 -18.94 15.06 -8.37
CA SER A 256 -18.05 13.99 -7.92
C SER A 256 -18.74 13.04 -6.94
N TYR A 257 -18.15 11.85 -6.76
CA TYR A 257 -18.56 10.91 -5.71
C TYR A 257 -17.91 11.23 -4.35
N SER A 258 -16.89 12.07 -4.37
CA SER A 258 -16.07 12.44 -3.21
C SER A 258 -16.66 13.61 -2.43
N SER A 259 -17.44 14.49 -3.07
CA SER A 259 -18.12 15.61 -2.43
C SER A 259 -19.34 15.17 -1.62
N PRO A 260 -19.33 15.28 -0.28
CA PRO A 260 -20.50 14.96 0.54
C PRO A 260 -21.52 16.10 0.60
N ILE A 261 -21.29 17.20 -0.13
CA ILE A 261 -22.06 18.45 -0.04
C ILE A 261 -22.76 18.75 -1.38
N HIS A 262 -22.04 18.66 -2.49
CA HIS A 262 -22.48 19.24 -3.77
C HIS A 262 -23.05 18.23 -4.76
N GLY A 263 -22.48 17.03 -4.83
CA GLY A 263 -22.74 16.07 -5.91
C GLY A 263 -24.23 15.71 -6.06
N PHE A 264 -24.92 15.45 -4.94
CA PHE A 264 -26.35 15.10 -4.97
C PHE A 264 -27.23 16.24 -5.50
N GLY A 265 -27.04 17.45 -4.96
CA GLY A 265 -27.80 18.63 -5.39
C GLY A 265 -27.55 18.99 -6.85
N THR A 266 -26.34 18.76 -7.36
CA THR A 266 -25.99 18.98 -8.77
C THR A 266 -26.75 18.03 -9.69
N VAL A 267 -26.79 16.75 -9.35
CA VAL A 267 -27.52 15.75 -10.15
C VAL A 267 -29.03 15.95 -10.08
N LYS A 268 -29.56 16.31 -8.92
CA LYS A 268 -30.98 16.70 -8.77
C LYS A 268 -31.31 17.89 -9.69
N ALA A 269 -30.45 18.90 -9.73
CA ALA A 269 -30.62 20.07 -10.59
C ALA A 269 -30.59 19.70 -12.08
N PHE A 270 -29.58 18.95 -12.49
CA PHE A 270 -29.44 18.46 -13.86
C PHE A 270 -30.67 17.67 -14.30
N ASN A 271 -31.15 16.76 -13.46
CA ASN A 271 -32.30 15.91 -13.79
C ASN A 271 -33.60 16.69 -13.88
N SER A 272 -33.85 17.61 -12.95
CA SER A 272 -35.08 18.40 -12.91
C SER A 272 -35.14 19.51 -13.96
N ALA A 273 -34.00 20.08 -14.38
CA ALA A 273 -33.94 21.16 -15.36
C ALA A 273 -34.63 20.80 -16.69
N LYS A 274 -35.46 21.73 -17.17
CA LYS A 274 -36.23 21.63 -18.43
C LYS A 274 -35.35 21.72 -19.69
N SER A 275 -34.10 22.17 -19.55
CA SER A 275 -33.16 22.28 -20.66
C SER A 275 -33.03 20.97 -21.44
N LYS A 276 -33.09 21.10 -22.77
CA LYS A 276 -32.83 20.00 -23.71
C LYS A 276 -31.36 19.88 -24.10
N LYS A 277 -30.57 20.93 -23.81
CA LYS A 277 -29.14 21.03 -24.12
C LYS A 277 -28.37 20.95 -22.81
N LYS A 278 -28.31 19.76 -22.22
CA LYS A 278 -27.69 19.58 -20.90
C LYS A 278 -26.71 18.42 -20.91
N TRP A 279 -25.54 18.66 -20.33
CA TRP A 279 -24.47 17.70 -20.15
C TRP A 279 -24.10 17.55 -18.67
N LEU A 280 -23.79 16.33 -18.26
CA LEU A 280 -23.32 16.00 -16.91
C LEU A 280 -22.03 15.18 -17.00
N ARG A 281 -20.97 15.61 -16.30
CA ARG A 281 -19.73 14.85 -16.16
C ARG A 281 -19.45 14.52 -14.71
N PHE A 282 -19.05 13.27 -14.44
CA PHE A 282 -18.46 12.88 -13.16
C PHE A 282 -16.95 12.81 -13.26
N HIS A 283 -16.26 13.33 -12.25
CA HIS A 283 -14.81 13.16 -12.08
C HIS A 283 -14.49 12.44 -10.76
N ALA A 284 -13.30 11.84 -10.71
CA ALA A 284 -12.85 11.02 -9.59
C ALA A 284 -11.98 11.78 -8.59
N THR A 285 -11.72 13.06 -8.83
CA THR A 285 -10.85 13.90 -8.01
C THR A 285 -11.67 14.79 -7.08
N GLN A 286 -11.02 15.71 -6.37
CA GLN A 286 -11.65 16.82 -5.68
C GLN A 286 -11.97 17.95 -6.69
N GLU A 287 -13.08 18.67 -6.50
CA GLU A 287 -13.64 19.67 -7.44
C GLU A 287 -12.66 20.77 -7.88
N TRP A 288 -11.75 21.21 -7.01
CA TRP A 288 -10.75 22.23 -7.34
C TRP A 288 -9.66 21.70 -8.27
N TYR A 289 -9.23 20.44 -8.09
CA TYR A 289 -8.30 19.82 -9.04
C TYR A 289 -8.91 19.76 -10.44
N ASP A 290 -10.17 19.33 -10.51
CA ASP A 290 -10.86 19.22 -11.79
C ASP A 290 -10.99 20.59 -12.46
N LEU A 291 -11.42 21.63 -11.73
CA LEU A 291 -11.57 23.00 -12.25
C LEU A 291 -10.30 23.56 -12.92
N TYR A 292 -9.12 23.29 -12.35
CA TYR A 292 -7.83 23.79 -12.87
C TYR A 292 -7.08 22.81 -13.77
N SER A 293 -7.61 21.59 -13.95
CA SER A 293 -7.01 20.62 -14.86
C SER A 293 -7.14 21.08 -16.32
N LYS A 294 -6.11 20.81 -17.12
CA LYS A 294 -6.09 21.18 -18.53
C LYS A 294 -7.23 20.53 -19.30
N GLU A 295 -7.46 19.25 -19.05
CA GLU A 295 -8.48 18.45 -19.73
C GLU A 295 -9.89 18.98 -19.48
N ALA A 296 -10.22 19.32 -18.23
CA ALA A 296 -11.52 19.91 -17.89
C ALA A 296 -11.66 21.34 -18.41
N THR A 297 -10.59 22.15 -18.35
CA THR A 297 -10.58 23.52 -18.88
C THR A 297 -10.81 23.54 -20.39
N ASP A 298 -10.13 22.66 -21.13
CA ASP A 298 -10.30 22.54 -22.59
C ASP A 298 -11.71 22.06 -22.96
N ASP A 299 -12.27 21.11 -22.20
CA ASP A 299 -13.64 20.62 -22.40
C ASP A 299 -14.68 21.71 -22.09
N LEU A 300 -14.50 22.47 -21.01
CA LEU A 300 -15.33 23.62 -20.65
C LEU A 300 -15.25 24.74 -21.69
N GLN A 301 -14.06 25.01 -22.25
CA GLN A 301 -13.92 26.00 -23.32
C GLN A 301 -14.77 25.61 -24.54
N LYS A 302 -14.82 24.33 -24.92
CA LYS A 302 -15.66 23.91 -26.06
C LYS A 302 -17.14 24.24 -25.84
N PHE A 303 -17.65 23.98 -24.64
CA PHE A 303 -19.01 24.35 -24.26
C PHE A 303 -19.24 25.87 -24.37
N PHE A 304 -18.35 26.66 -23.79
CA PHE A 304 -18.46 28.12 -23.84
C PHE A 304 -18.29 28.70 -25.25
N ASP A 305 -17.36 28.20 -26.05
CA ASP A 305 -17.17 28.67 -27.43
C ASP A 305 -18.43 28.38 -28.26
N CYS A 306 -19.08 27.24 -28.03
CA CYS A 306 -20.34 26.89 -28.70
C CYS A 306 -21.47 27.89 -28.39
N TYR A 307 -21.69 28.20 -27.12
CA TYR A 307 -22.86 28.99 -26.69
C TYR A 307 -22.63 30.49 -26.52
N LEU A 308 -21.38 30.92 -26.30
CA LEU A 308 -21.03 32.32 -26.07
C LEU A 308 -20.38 32.99 -27.28
N LYS A 309 -19.73 32.21 -28.15
CA LYS A 309 -19.13 32.70 -29.41
C LYS A 309 -19.84 32.20 -30.67
N GLY A 310 -20.73 31.20 -30.54
CA GLY A 310 -21.45 30.62 -31.68
C GLY A 310 -20.55 29.72 -32.55
N THR A 311 -19.45 29.20 -32.00
CA THR A 311 -18.50 28.36 -32.74
C THR A 311 -19.07 26.96 -32.94
N ASN A 312 -19.08 26.46 -34.18
CA ASN A 312 -19.41 25.06 -34.46
C ASN A 312 -18.17 24.17 -34.28
N ASN A 313 -17.94 23.73 -33.03
CA ASN A 313 -16.75 22.96 -32.62
C ASN A 313 -17.05 21.48 -32.29
N GLY A 314 -18.26 21.00 -32.61
CA GLY A 314 -18.65 19.62 -32.32
C GLY A 314 -19.12 19.37 -30.88
N TRP A 315 -19.40 20.41 -30.08
CA TRP A 315 -19.82 20.22 -28.69
C TRP A 315 -21.17 19.49 -28.57
N GLU A 316 -22.15 19.80 -29.42
CA GLU A 316 -23.50 19.23 -29.31
C GLU A 316 -23.53 17.72 -29.60
N GLU A 317 -22.50 17.19 -30.24
CA GLU A 317 -22.26 15.76 -30.47
C GLU A 317 -21.67 15.03 -29.25
N THR A 318 -21.25 15.77 -28.21
CA THR A 318 -20.74 15.20 -26.97
C THR A 318 -21.83 14.40 -26.26
N THR A 319 -21.49 13.21 -25.77
CA THR A 319 -22.41 12.37 -25.00
C THR A 319 -23.02 13.14 -23.82
N PRO A 320 -24.36 13.17 -23.66
CA PRO A 320 -25.04 13.94 -22.61
C PRO A 320 -24.55 13.64 -21.19
N VAL A 321 -24.25 12.39 -20.87
CA VAL A 321 -23.70 12.03 -19.57
C VAL A 321 -22.38 11.28 -19.75
N ARG A 322 -21.37 11.67 -18.97
CA ARG A 322 -20.06 11.02 -18.90
C ARG A 322 -19.76 10.71 -17.44
N VAL A 323 -19.83 9.44 -17.03
CA VAL A 323 -19.55 9.02 -15.66
C VAL A 323 -18.09 8.57 -15.50
N CYS A 324 -17.57 8.50 -14.28
CA CYS A 324 -16.27 7.88 -14.00
C CYS A 324 -16.39 6.74 -12.98
N ALA A 325 -15.55 5.70 -13.12
CA ALA A 325 -15.53 4.53 -12.23
C ALA A 325 -14.32 4.55 -11.31
N LEU A 326 -14.58 4.58 -10.01
CA LEU A 326 -13.53 4.48 -9.00
C LEU A 326 -13.01 3.04 -8.96
N THR A 327 -11.72 2.87 -9.20
CA THR A 327 -11.06 1.56 -9.21
C THR A 327 -10.62 1.11 -7.81
N PHE A 328 -10.47 2.07 -6.87
CA PHE A 328 -9.92 1.89 -5.51
C PHE A 328 -8.60 1.14 -5.54
N GLY A 329 -7.49 1.84 -5.29
CA GLY A 329 -6.15 1.26 -5.40
C GLY A 329 -5.10 2.22 -4.88
N ASP A 330 -3.85 1.85 -5.10
CA ASP A 330 -2.67 2.61 -4.75
C ASP A 330 -2.12 3.37 -5.98
N ARG A 331 -0.99 4.09 -5.80
CA ARG A 331 -0.33 4.87 -6.86
C ARG A 331 0.01 4.07 -8.12
N ASN A 332 0.22 2.77 -7.99
CA ASN A 332 0.61 1.87 -9.08
C ASN A 332 -0.60 1.11 -9.67
N SER A 333 -1.76 1.22 -9.03
CA SER A 333 -2.99 0.64 -9.51
C SER A 333 -3.54 1.45 -10.69
N PRO A 334 -4.28 0.82 -11.62
CA PRO A 334 -4.98 1.56 -12.66
C PRO A 334 -5.88 2.62 -12.02
N GLY A 335 -5.70 3.87 -12.44
CA GLY A 335 -6.51 4.99 -11.99
C GLY A 335 -8.00 4.82 -12.33
N PRO A 336 -8.84 5.78 -11.89
CA PRO A 336 -10.26 5.77 -12.22
C PRO A 336 -10.48 5.73 -13.73
N ILE A 337 -11.55 5.05 -14.16
CA ILE A 337 -11.93 5.02 -15.57
C ILE A 337 -12.84 6.21 -15.82
N GLU A 338 -12.35 7.20 -16.55
CA GLU A 338 -13.08 8.44 -16.80
C GLU A 338 -13.87 8.41 -18.12
N ASN A 339 -14.82 9.34 -18.27
CA ASN A 339 -15.58 9.58 -19.50
C ASN A 339 -16.35 8.35 -20.04
N ILE A 340 -16.87 7.50 -19.15
CA ILE A 340 -17.75 6.40 -19.54
C ILE A 340 -19.07 7.00 -20.06
N PRO A 341 -19.44 6.79 -21.33
CA PRO A 341 -20.60 7.42 -21.91
C PRO A 341 -21.91 6.82 -21.36
N CYS A 342 -22.86 7.70 -21.03
CA CYS A 342 -24.22 7.36 -20.62
C CYS A 342 -25.19 8.35 -21.29
N ASN A 343 -26.38 7.90 -21.69
CA ASN A 343 -27.36 8.80 -22.30
C ASN A 343 -28.11 9.65 -21.27
N GLU A 344 -28.22 9.15 -20.03
CA GLU A 344 -28.87 9.83 -18.90
C GLU A 344 -28.28 9.34 -17.57
N TYR A 345 -28.63 10.02 -16.48
CA TYR A 345 -28.21 9.65 -15.13
C TYR A 345 -29.39 9.57 -14.15
N PRO A 346 -29.54 8.46 -13.41
CA PRO A 346 -28.81 7.20 -13.56
C PRO A 346 -29.03 6.58 -14.95
N PRO A 347 -28.12 5.73 -15.45
CA PRO A 347 -28.33 5.03 -16.72
C PRO A 347 -29.62 4.19 -16.71
N LYS A 348 -30.34 4.12 -17.83
CA LYS A 348 -31.55 3.28 -17.95
C LYS A 348 -31.27 1.81 -17.75
N GLU A 349 -30.06 1.41 -18.12
CA GLU A 349 -29.55 0.05 -18.07
C GLU A 349 -29.20 -0.37 -16.64
N THR A 350 -29.28 0.54 -15.64
CA THR A 350 -29.06 0.19 -14.23
C THR A 350 -30.09 -0.83 -13.74
N GLU A 351 -29.61 -2.03 -13.44
CA GLU A 351 -30.40 -3.10 -12.83
C GLU A 351 -30.46 -2.94 -11.31
N TYR A 352 -31.61 -2.52 -10.78
CA TYR A 352 -31.81 -2.41 -9.33
C TYR A 352 -32.05 -3.79 -8.68
N ARG A 353 -31.03 -4.29 -7.98
CA ARG A 353 -31.09 -5.56 -7.23
C ARG A 353 -31.48 -5.34 -5.77
N ARG A 354 -32.45 -6.12 -5.29
CA ARG A 354 -32.83 -6.13 -3.87
C ARG A 354 -32.01 -7.18 -3.12
N LEU A 355 -31.34 -6.75 -2.05
CA LEU A 355 -30.65 -7.63 -1.12
C LEU A 355 -31.24 -7.46 0.29
N PHE A 356 -31.46 -8.57 0.99
CA PHE A 356 -32.02 -8.65 2.32
C PHE A 356 -30.91 -8.78 3.36
N LEU A 357 -31.04 -8.05 4.47
CA LEU A 357 -30.15 -8.13 5.62
C LEU A 357 -30.39 -9.46 6.34
N SER A 358 -29.36 -10.29 6.49
CA SER A 358 -29.45 -11.58 7.18
C SER A 358 -28.72 -11.55 8.52
N PRO A 359 -29.19 -12.29 9.55
CA PRO A 359 -28.58 -12.28 10.89
C PRO A 359 -27.13 -12.76 10.94
N GLY A 360 -26.63 -13.43 9.89
CA GLY A 360 -25.22 -13.85 9.79
C GLY A 360 -24.26 -12.77 9.30
N GLY A 361 -24.65 -11.49 9.29
CA GLY A 361 -23.80 -10.40 8.79
C GLY A 361 -23.59 -10.43 7.27
N LYS A 362 -24.55 -11.00 6.53
CA LYS A 362 -24.53 -11.08 5.06
C LYS A 362 -25.76 -10.44 4.43
N LEU A 363 -25.61 -9.93 3.23
CA LEU A 363 -26.71 -9.55 2.34
C LEU A 363 -27.08 -10.76 1.47
N SER A 364 -28.37 -11.04 1.32
CA SER A 364 -28.90 -12.22 0.60
C SER A 364 -29.91 -11.80 -0.48
N PRO A 365 -29.96 -12.48 -1.65
CA PRO A 365 -31.01 -12.25 -2.64
C PRO A 365 -32.40 -12.75 -2.18
N SER A 366 -32.45 -13.59 -1.13
CA SER A 366 -33.69 -14.15 -0.57
C SER A 366 -33.95 -13.65 0.85
N SER A 367 -35.23 -13.46 1.19
CA SER A 367 -35.67 -13.06 2.53
C SER A 367 -35.63 -14.22 3.52
N SER A 368 -35.31 -13.94 4.79
CA SER A 368 -35.49 -14.91 5.88
C SER A 368 -36.98 -15.12 6.18
N ALA A 369 -37.36 -16.37 6.49
CA ALA A 369 -38.72 -16.70 6.93
C ALA A 369 -39.03 -16.24 8.36
N ASN A 370 -38.00 -16.07 9.19
CA ASN A 370 -38.11 -15.70 10.60
C ASN A 370 -37.53 -14.31 10.85
N ALA A 371 -38.21 -13.53 11.70
CA ALA A 371 -37.70 -12.25 12.19
C ALA A 371 -36.50 -12.47 13.12
N SER A 372 -35.47 -11.66 12.94
CA SER A 372 -34.25 -11.64 13.75
C SER A 372 -33.80 -10.21 13.98
N TYR A 373 -33.12 -9.96 15.09
CA TYR A 373 -32.65 -8.64 15.47
C TYR A 373 -31.14 -8.63 15.64
N VAL A 374 -30.54 -7.49 15.35
CA VAL A 374 -29.14 -7.17 15.62
C VAL A 374 -29.12 -5.81 16.30
N SER A 375 -28.21 -5.63 17.25
CA SER A 375 -28.14 -4.44 18.10
C SER A 375 -26.71 -3.96 18.21
N TYR A 376 -26.53 -2.66 18.38
CA TYR A 376 -25.26 -2.02 18.67
C TYR A 376 -25.48 -0.82 19.59
N GLN A 377 -24.41 -0.41 20.29
CA GLN A 377 -24.47 0.75 21.17
C GLN A 377 -24.25 2.03 20.35
N SER A 378 -25.24 2.91 20.30
CA SER A 378 -25.20 4.12 19.45
C SER A 378 -24.32 5.25 20.00
N ASP A 379 -24.04 5.27 21.31
CA ASP A 379 -23.25 6.30 22.00
C ASP A 379 -21.85 5.81 22.44
N ALA A 380 -21.39 4.67 21.90
CA ALA A 380 -20.08 4.15 22.20
C ALA A 380 -18.95 5.09 21.74
N HIS A 381 -17.94 5.28 22.59
CA HIS A 381 -16.75 6.10 22.27
C HIS A 381 -15.97 5.59 21.04
N VAL A 382 -16.01 4.27 20.79
CA VAL A 382 -15.49 3.64 19.57
C VAL A 382 -16.67 2.98 18.88
N GLY A 383 -17.03 3.46 17.69
CA GLY A 383 -18.16 2.93 16.95
C GLY A 383 -18.01 1.43 16.65
N GLN A 384 -19.03 0.65 17.02
CA GLN A 384 -19.16 -0.75 16.65
C GLN A 384 -20.39 -0.89 15.74
N PRO A 385 -20.25 -0.58 14.44
CA PRO A 385 -21.38 -0.65 13.53
C PRO A 385 -21.84 -2.10 13.33
N VAL A 386 -23.12 -2.27 12.98
CA VAL A 386 -23.60 -3.54 12.42
C VAL A 386 -23.24 -3.59 10.95
N GLU A 387 -22.59 -4.66 10.52
CA GLU A 387 -22.08 -4.81 9.16
C GLU A 387 -22.76 -5.97 8.41
N PHE A 388 -23.01 -5.74 7.11
CA PHE A 388 -23.55 -6.76 6.21
C PHE A 388 -22.70 -6.81 4.94
N SER A 389 -22.23 -8.00 4.58
CA SER A 389 -21.34 -8.21 3.43
C SER A 389 -22.06 -8.86 2.24
N PHE A 390 -21.69 -8.46 1.03
CA PHE A 390 -22.08 -9.10 -0.23
C PHE A 390 -20.84 -9.26 -1.09
N THR A 391 -20.61 -10.46 -1.62
CA THR A 391 -19.50 -10.74 -2.54
C THR A 391 -20.07 -10.83 -3.95
N PHE A 392 -19.45 -10.11 -4.88
CA PHE A 392 -19.75 -10.23 -6.31
C PHE A 392 -18.92 -11.36 -6.92
N ASP A 393 -19.55 -12.24 -7.68
CA ASP A 393 -18.88 -13.37 -8.34
C ASP A 393 -18.18 -12.98 -9.65
N GLU A 394 -18.45 -11.77 -10.15
CA GLU A 394 -17.87 -11.20 -11.36
C GLU A 394 -17.59 -9.70 -11.20
N ALA A 395 -16.74 -9.14 -12.06
CA ALA A 395 -16.45 -7.71 -12.06
C ALA A 395 -17.73 -6.91 -12.36
N THR A 396 -18.26 -6.23 -11.34
CA THR A 396 -19.59 -5.59 -11.36
C THR A 396 -19.50 -4.10 -11.11
N VAL A 397 -19.97 -3.27 -12.04
CA VAL A 397 -19.97 -1.82 -11.90
C VAL A 397 -21.24 -1.37 -11.16
N VAL A 398 -21.12 -0.85 -9.93
CA VAL A 398 -22.28 -0.41 -9.13
C VAL A 398 -22.57 1.07 -9.38
N LEU A 399 -23.49 1.41 -10.29
CA LEU A 399 -23.76 2.79 -10.73
C LEU A 399 -25.13 3.33 -10.32
N GLY A 400 -25.16 4.51 -9.70
CA GLY A 400 -26.40 5.24 -9.39
C GLY A 400 -26.71 5.31 -7.89
N HIS A 401 -27.98 5.54 -7.56
CA HIS A 401 -28.48 5.65 -6.19
C HIS A 401 -28.71 4.27 -5.55
N SER A 402 -28.54 4.19 -4.23
CA SER A 402 -28.86 3.00 -3.43
C SER A 402 -29.83 3.36 -2.30
N LYS A 403 -30.63 2.40 -1.84
CA LYS A 403 -31.58 2.61 -0.73
C LYS A 403 -31.47 1.51 0.30
N ALA A 404 -31.26 1.88 1.56
CA ALA A 404 -31.42 0.98 2.69
C ALA A 404 -32.83 1.10 3.27
N ARG A 405 -33.55 -0.03 3.36
CA ARG A 405 -34.82 -0.10 4.08
C ARG A 405 -34.60 -0.89 5.36
N LEU A 406 -34.78 -0.24 6.50
CA LEU A 406 -34.50 -0.81 7.82
C LEU A 406 -35.75 -0.79 8.70
N TRP A 407 -35.85 -1.75 9.60
CA TRP A 407 -36.79 -1.73 10.73
C TRP A 407 -35.97 -1.53 11.99
N VAL A 408 -36.23 -0.43 12.70
CA VAL A 408 -35.35 0.06 13.79
C VAL A 408 -36.16 0.34 15.05
N SER A 409 -35.52 0.14 16.21
CA SER A 409 -36.05 0.46 17.53
C SER A 409 -34.90 0.88 18.45
N CYS A 410 -35.20 1.72 19.46
CA CYS A 410 -34.27 2.08 20.53
C CYS A 410 -35.01 1.97 21.87
N ASP A 411 -34.41 1.32 22.85
CA ASP A 411 -35.02 1.12 24.17
C ASP A 411 -34.81 2.33 25.09
N ASP A 412 -33.74 3.09 24.88
CA ASP A 412 -33.34 4.19 25.78
C ASP A 412 -33.87 5.56 25.36
N ASN A 413 -34.09 5.78 24.05
CA ASN A 413 -34.47 7.08 23.49
C ASN A 413 -35.71 6.98 22.59
N ASP A 414 -36.39 8.11 22.40
CA ASP A 414 -37.57 8.23 21.55
C ASP A 414 -37.26 8.68 20.10
N ASP A 415 -35.98 8.67 19.74
CA ASP A 415 -35.46 9.03 18.43
C ASP A 415 -34.09 8.37 18.18
N MET A 416 -33.67 8.32 16.92
CA MET A 416 -32.44 7.66 16.48
C MET A 416 -31.83 8.39 15.29
N ASP A 417 -30.54 8.72 15.37
CA ASP A 417 -29.76 9.20 14.22
C ASP A 417 -29.07 8.00 13.55
N ILE A 418 -29.47 7.70 12.32
CA ILE A 418 -29.06 6.49 11.62
C ILE A 418 -28.13 6.87 10.46
N TYR A 419 -26.96 6.26 10.44
CA TYR A 419 -25.95 6.43 9.41
C TYR A 419 -25.76 5.09 8.69
N VAL A 420 -25.84 5.11 7.36
CA VAL A 420 -25.62 3.96 6.48
C VAL A 420 -24.43 4.30 5.59
N SER A 421 -23.49 3.36 5.45
CA SER A 421 -22.35 3.52 4.55
C SER A 421 -22.18 2.26 3.72
N ILE A 422 -21.98 2.43 2.42
CA ILE A 422 -21.61 1.36 1.50
C ILE A 422 -20.11 1.48 1.26
N ARG A 423 -19.36 0.46 1.67
CA ARG A 423 -17.90 0.42 1.57
C ARG A 423 -17.47 -0.74 0.67
N LYS A 424 -16.46 -0.50 -0.16
CA LYS A 424 -15.78 -1.57 -0.89
C LYS A 424 -14.80 -2.24 0.06
N VAL A 425 -14.81 -3.57 0.09
CA VAL A 425 -13.89 -4.37 0.89
C VAL A 425 -13.08 -5.23 -0.09
N SER A 426 -11.76 -5.32 0.14
CA SER A 426 -10.87 -6.17 -0.67
C SER A 426 -11.17 -7.66 -0.43
N LYS A 427 -10.61 -8.53 -1.27
CA LYS A 427 -10.69 -9.99 -1.08
C LYS A 427 -10.14 -10.45 0.28
N ASP A 428 -9.23 -9.66 0.85
CA ASP A 428 -8.56 -9.93 2.13
C ASP A 428 -9.30 -9.32 3.33
N GLY A 429 -10.48 -8.73 3.11
CA GLY A 429 -11.32 -8.16 4.18
C GLY A 429 -10.97 -6.72 4.56
N GLU A 430 -10.09 -6.04 3.83
CA GLU A 430 -9.69 -4.66 4.13
C GLU A 430 -10.63 -3.65 3.47
N VAL A 431 -11.10 -2.65 4.22
CA VAL A 431 -11.91 -1.55 3.67
C VAL A 431 -11.05 -0.72 2.72
N MET A 432 -11.50 -0.57 1.49
CA MET A 432 -10.81 0.19 0.46
C MET A 432 -11.25 1.65 0.49
N GLU A 433 -10.28 2.56 0.33
CA GLU A 433 -10.51 4.01 0.28
C GLU A 433 -10.11 4.53 -1.10
N HIS A 434 -10.87 5.48 -1.64
CA HIS A 434 -10.49 6.20 -2.84
C HIS A 434 -9.83 7.53 -2.47
N VAL A 435 -8.71 7.86 -3.11
CA VAL A 435 -8.00 9.12 -2.91
C VAL A 435 -8.47 10.14 -3.94
N ASN A 436 -8.97 11.28 -3.46
CA ASN A 436 -9.56 12.33 -4.29
C ASN A 436 -8.50 13.22 -4.97
N VAL A 437 -7.22 12.93 -4.77
CA VAL A 437 -6.12 13.59 -5.46
C VAL A 437 -5.54 12.59 -6.46
N PRO A 438 -5.34 12.96 -7.73
CA PRO A 438 -4.71 12.06 -8.68
C PRO A 438 -3.35 11.61 -8.15
N TRP A 439 -3.08 10.31 -8.22
CA TRP A 439 -1.84 9.72 -7.71
C TRP A 439 -0.57 10.35 -8.28
N ARG A 440 -0.60 10.78 -9.55
CA ARG A 440 0.49 11.51 -10.22
C ARG A 440 0.80 12.87 -9.60
N SER A 441 -0.17 13.47 -8.91
CA SER A 441 -0.09 14.82 -8.31
C SER A 441 0.26 14.77 -6.81
N LEU A 442 0.40 13.57 -6.22
CA LEU A 442 0.84 13.41 -4.84
C LEU A 442 2.37 13.36 -4.76
N PRO A 443 3.00 13.83 -3.65
CA PRO A 443 4.44 13.75 -3.47
C PRO A 443 4.96 12.30 -3.57
N GLU A 444 6.19 12.12 -4.04
CA GLU A 444 6.86 10.82 -3.96
C GLU A 444 6.87 10.29 -2.52
N GLY A 445 6.68 8.98 -2.35
CA GLY A 445 6.51 8.35 -1.03
C GLY A 445 5.05 8.26 -0.56
N VAL A 446 4.13 9.05 -1.11
CA VAL A 446 2.68 8.86 -0.92
C VAL A 446 2.20 7.84 -1.95
N ASN A 447 2.13 6.56 -1.54
CA ASN A 447 1.90 5.46 -2.47
C ASN A 447 0.57 4.76 -2.26
N THR A 448 0.02 4.77 -1.05
CA THR A 448 -1.25 4.11 -0.70
C THR A 448 -2.21 5.09 -0.07
N SER A 449 -3.50 4.72 0.03
CA SER A 449 -4.47 5.59 0.70
C SER A 449 -4.05 5.86 2.15
N ARG A 450 -3.36 4.93 2.82
CA ARG A 450 -2.88 5.08 4.20
C ARG A 450 -1.85 6.19 4.40
N ASP A 451 -1.13 6.56 3.35
CA ASP A 451 -0.14 7.65 3.37
C ASP A 451 -0.80 9.03 3.23
N VAL A 452 -2.07 9.06 2.84
CA VAL A 452 -2.88 10.28 2.75
C VAL A 452 -3.57 10.51 4.09
N PRO A 453 -3.57 11.75 4.64
CA PRO A 453 -4.29 12.07 5.86
C PRO A 453 -5.78 11.74 5.79
N ASN A 454 -6.37 11.29 6.91
CA ASN A 454 -7.80 11.02 7.01
C ASN A 454 -8.60 12.33 7.04
N ASN A 455 -8.88 12.86 5.84
CA ASN A 455 -9.63 14.07 5.60
C ASN A 455 -10.64 13.80 4.48
N GLY A 456 -11.91 14.18 4.67
CA GLY A 456 -12.97 13.95 3.69
C GLY A 456 -12.78 14.66 2.34
N ALA A 457 -11.95 15.71 2.27
CA ALA A 457 -11.56 16.33 1.01
C ALA A 457 -10.52 15.47 0.25
N LEU A 458 -9.68 14.72 0.97
CA LEU A 458 -8.58 13.91 0.41
C LEU A 458 -9.00 12.46 0.12
N LYS A 459 -10.00 11.94 0.83
CA LYS A 459 -10.43 10.54 0.72
C LYS A 459 -11.95 10.38 0.76
N THR A 460 -12.44 9.34 0.10
CA THR A 460 -13.81 8.84 0.28
C THR A 460 -13.83 7.33 0.49
N LEU A 461 -14.69 6.87 1.41
CA LEU A 461 -14.92 5.44 1.70
C LEU A 461 -16.01 4.82 0.81
N GLY A 462 -16.65 5.64 -0.01
CA GLY A 462 -17.87 5.29 -0.72
C GLY A 462 -19.09 6.08 -0.22
N PRO A 463 -20.27 5.79 -0.78
CA PRO A 463 -21.47 6.57 -0.54
C PRO A 463 -22.06 6.33 0.85
N ALA A 464 -22.68 7.37 1.38
CA ALA A 464 -23.30 7.36 2.69
C ALA A 464 -24.71 7.97 2.66
N GLY A 465 -25.57 7.44 3.51
CA GLY A 465 -26.95 7.88 3.74
C GLY A 465 -27.17 8.16 5.22
N ILE A 466 -27.93 9.22 5.53
CA ILE A 466 -28.22 9.57 6.92
C ILE A 466 -29.70 9.93 7.07
N LEU A 467 -30.29 9.56 8.20
CA LEU A 467 -31.68 9.90 8.54
C LEU A 467 -31.89 9.87 10.05
N ARG A 468 -32.52 10.93 10.58
CA ARG A 468 -33.14 10.92 11.90
C ARG A 468 -34.48 10.20 11.82
N ALA A 469 -34.67 9.15 12.61
CA ALA A 469 -35.83 8.27 12.50
C ALA A 469 -37.17 8.98 12.74
N SER A 470 -37.22 10.03 13.57
CA SER A 470 -38.43 10.85 13.70
C SER A 470 -38.75 11.67 12.44
N HIS A 471 -37.80 11.87 11.53
CA HIS A 471 -37.98 12.55 10.24
C HIS A 471 -38.34 11.59 9.09
N ARG A 472 -38.65 10.31 9.38
CA ARG A 472 -38.91 9.24 8.40
C ARG A 472 -40.11 9.43 7.47
N GLU A 473 -40.94 10.45 7.71
CA GLU A 473 -42.07 10.76 6.82
C GLU A 473 -41.59 10.91 5.38
N GLN A 474 -42.37 10.41 4.44
CA GLN A 474 -42.08 10.55 3.02
C GLN A 474 -43.23 11.28 2.31
N ASP A 475 -42.88 12.09 1.31
CA ASP A 475 -43.86 12.57 0.34
C ASP A 475 -43.96 11.56 -0.82
N PRO A 476 -45.06 10.79 -0.96
CA PRO A 476 -45.18 9.79 -2.00
C PRO A 476 -45.21 10.37 -3.42
N LYS A 477 -45.45 11.67 -3.60
CA LYS A 477 -45.42 12.32 -4.92
C LYS A 477 -44.00 12.64 -5.39
N LEU A 478 -43.10 12.88 -4.44
CA LEU A 478 -41.71 13.26 -4.71
C LEU A 478 -40.74 12.08 -4.50
N SER A 479 -41.11 11.09 -3.69
CA SER A 479 -40.38 9.83 -3.56
C SER A 479 -40.44 9.02 -4.86
N THR A 480 -39.29 8.43 -5.22
CA THR A 480 -39.21 7.37 -6.24
C THR A 480 -39.00 6.02 -5.56
N HIS A 481 -38.97 4.94 -6.34
CA HIS A 481 -38.71 3.61 -5.78
C HIS A 481 -37.31 3.50 -5.13
N ILE A 482 -36.34 4.33 -5.52
CA ILE A 482 -34.96 4.31 -5.01
C ILE A 482 -34.56 5.56 -4.21
N ILE A 483 -35.11 6.74 -4.52
CA ILE A 483 -34.83 8.01 -3.84
C ILE A 483 -36.06 8.40 -2.99
N PRO A 484 -36.07 8.15 -1.66
CA PRO A 484 -37.12 8.66 -0.78
C PRO A 484 -37.01 10.18 -0.62
N PHE A 485 -38.15 10.88 -0.67
CA PHE A 485 -38.21 12.31 -0.36
C PHE A 485 -38.76 12.53 1.04
N HIS A 486 -37.92 13.06 1.94
CA HIS A 486 -38.31 13.43 3.29
C HIS A 486 -38.62 14.93 3.39
N PRO A 487 -39.87 15.32 3.73
CA PRO A 487 -40.25 16.73 3.77
C PRO A 487 -39.65 17.48 4.96
N HIS A 488 -39.34 16.78 6.07
CA HIS A 488 -38.78 17.37 7.29
C HIS A 488 -39.62 18.51 7.91
N THR A 489 -40.94 18.50 7.70
CA THR A 489 -41.87 19.54 8.21
C THR A 489 -42.39 19.25 9.62
N ARG A 490 -42.20 18.03 10.14
CA ARG A 490 -42.54 17.62 11.51
C ARG A 490 -41.70 16.44 11.97
N GLU A 491 -41.59 16.27 13.28
CA GLU A 491 -41.00 15.08 13.91
C GLU A 491 -42.10 14.09 14.33
N GLN A 492 -41.91 12.81 14.02
CA GLN A 492 -42.73 11.70 14.47
C GLN A 492 -41.95 10.89 15.51
N LYS A 493 -41.88 11.36 16.76
CA LYS A 493 -41.18 10.66 17.85
C LYS A 493 -41.66 9.22 17.99
N ILE A 494 -40.74 8.34 18.38
CA ILE A 494 -40.90 6.89 18.38
C ILE A 494 -40.94 6.46 19.84
N PRO A 495 -42.04 5.90 20.36
CA PRO A 495 -42.04 5.40 21.73
C PRO A 495 -40.94 4.34 21.91
N ARG A 496 -40.22 4.39 23.03
CA ARG A 496 -39.13 3.46 23.35
C ARG A 496 -39.52 2.00 23.12
N GLY A 497 -38.63 1.23 22.51
CA GLY A 497 -38.85 -0.17 22.12
C GLY A 497 -39.81 -0.39 20.95
N THR A 498 -40.39 0.67 20.36
CA THR A 498 -41.27 0.55 19.19
C THR A 498 -40.44 0.39 17.93
N ILE A 499 -40.76 -0.63 17.14
CA ILE A 499 -40.13 -0.88 15.84
C ILE A 499 -40.83 -0.04 14.78
N VAL A 500 -40.08 0.78 14.04
CA VAL A 500 -40.59 1.58 12.91
C VAL A 500 -39.77 1.33 11.64
N PRO A 501 -40.39 1.41 10.44
CA PRO A 501 -39.66 1.32 9.19
C PRO A 501 -39.03 2.67 8.85
N VAL A 502 -37.80 2.64 8.34
CA VAL A 502 -37.12 3.80 7.75
C VAL A 502 -36.56 3.43 6.38
N GLU A 503 -36.54 4.39 5.47
CA GLU A 503 -35.87 4.25 4.18
C GLU A 503 -34.84 5.35 4.06
N ILE A 504 -33.58 4.98 3.81
CA ILE A 504 -32.44 5.88 3.80
C ILE A 504 -31.78 5.75 2.45
N GLU A 505 -31.71 6.86 1.72
CA GLU A 505 -30.94 6.96 0.49
C GLU A 505 -29.45 6.99 0.81
N SER A 506 -28.66 6.19 0.12
CA SER A 506 -27.21 6.34 0.04
C SER A 506 -26.86 7.00 -1.30
N THR A 507 -25.96 7.97 -1.25
CA THR A 507 -25.57 8.79 -2.40
C THR A 507 -24.98 7.97 -3.56
N MET A 508 -24.79 8.64 -4.70
CA MET A 508 -24.32 8.09 -5.97
C MET A 508 -23.09 7.17 -5.83
N THR A 509 -23.13 5.99 -6.45
CA THR A 509 -22.06 4.97 -6.38
C THR A 509 -21.39 4.80 -7.75
N LEU A 510 -20.06 4.63 -7.80
CA LEU A 510 -19.39 3.79 -8.81
C LEU A 510 -18.22 2.99 -8.23
N LEU A 511 -18.45 1.70 -7.95
CA LEU A 511 -17.41 0.74 -7.56
C LEU A 511 -17.10 -0.18 -8.75
N LYS A 512 -15.85 -0.25 -9.22
CA LYS A 512 -15.39 -1.37 -10.06
C LYS A 512 -14.64 -2.37 -9.18
N PRO A 513 -15.08 -3.63 -9.04
CA PRO A 513 -14.25 -4.73 -8.61
C PRO A 513 -13.22 -4.93 -9.71
N VAL A 514 -11.98 -4.55 -9.43
CA VAL A 514 -10.87 -4.93 -10.28
C VAL A 514 -10.28 -6.16 -9.62
N SER A 515 -10.37 -7.30 -10.29
CA SER A 515 -9.43 -8.39 -10.02
C SER A 515 -8.09 -7.93 -10.58
N LEU A 516 -7.25 -7.37 -9.74
CA LEU A 516 -5.83 -7.25 -10.04
C LEU A 516 -5.06 -7.82 -8.87
N ASP A 517 -4.39 -8.93 -9.18
CA ASP A 517 -3.23 -9.40 -8.46
C ASP A 517 -2.17 -8.30 -8.41
N THR A 518 -1.72 -7.95 -7.20
CA THR A 518 -0.32 -7.67 -6.90
C THR A 518 -0.07 -7.65 -5.39
N ALA A 519 0.89 -8.49 -4.98
CA ALA A 519 1.79 -8.47 -3.82
C ALA A 519 1.37 -7.73 -2.53
N GLY A 520 1.39 -8.48 -1.42
CA GLY A 520 0.94 -8.04 -0.11
C GLY A 520 1.93 -7.19 0.68
N ASN A 521 1.42 -6.10 1.26
CA ASN A 521 2.06 -5.39 2.36
C ASN A 521 1.67 -6.02 3.70
N VAL A 522 2.59 -6.77 4.28
CA VAL A 522 2.46 -7.36 5.62
C VAL A 522 2.91 -6.31 6.65
N SER A 523 1.99 -5.80 7.48
CA SER A 523 2.31 -5.00 8.69
C SER A 523 2.83 -5.91 9.81
N LYS A 524 3.98 -5.57 10.41
CA LYS A 524 4.78 -6.46 11.26
C LYS A 524 5.10 -5.80 12.61
N ARG A 525 4.90 -6.53 13.72
CA ARG A 525 5.05 -6.01 15.10
C ARG A 525 6.43 -6.24 15.74
N VAL A 526 7.42 -6.78 15.02
CA VAL A 526 8.82 -6.86 15.46
C VAL A 526 9.74 -6.61 14.28
N THR A 527 10.66 -5.65 14.42
CA THR A 527 11.56 -5.18 13.36
C THR A 527 12.47 -6.30 12.82
N MET A 528 12.93 -7.22 13.69
CA MET A 528 13.73 -8.37 13.29
C MET A 528 12.95 -9.36 12.40
N VAL A 529 11.73 -9.76 12.78
CA VAL A 529 10.89 -10.66 11.97
C VAL A 529 10.60 -10.03 10.61
N ALA A 530 10.41 -8.71 10.59
CA ALA A 530 10.20 -7.95 9.35
C ALA A 530 11.38 -8.04 8.39
N MET A 531 12.57 -7.84 8.92
CA MET A 531 13.81 -7.89 8.17
C MET A 531 14.10 -9.32 7.68
N SER A 532 13.91 -10.33 8.51
CA SER A 532 14.07 -11.74 8.10
C SER A 532 13.07 -12.17 7.03
N MET A 533 11.82 -11.73 7.10
CA MET A 533 10.85 -11.94 6.02
C MET A 533 11.30 -11.30 4.70
N ALA A 534 11.79 -10.06 4.77
CA ALA A 534 12.26 -9.35 3.58
C ALA A 534 13.51 -10.02 2.99
N ASP A 535 14.44 -10.46 3.84
CA ASP A 535 15.61 -11.25 3.47
C ASP A 535 15.20 -12.56 2.75
N GLY A 536 14.33 -13.35 3.36
CA GLY A 536 13.82 -14.58 2.75
C GLY A 536 13.10 -14.36 1.41
N PHE A 537 12.31 -13.28 1.30
CA PHE A 537 11.61 -12.94 0.06
C PHE A 537 12.59 -12.53 -1.06
N ALA A 538 13.54 -11.65 -0.73
CA ALA A 538 14.53 -11.15 -1.68
C ALA A 538 15.43 -12.27 -2.22
N ARG A 539 15.81 -13.24 -1.39
CA ARG A 539 16.63 -14.39 -1.83
C ARG A 539 15.93 -15.30 -2.83
N VAL A 540 14.61 -15.45 -2.72
CA VAL A 540 13.83 -16.25 -3.67
C VAL A 540 13.57 -15.50 -4.98
N THR A 541 13.29 -14.19 -4.89
CA THR A 541 12.86 -13.39 -6.06
C THR A 541 13.99 -12.66 -6.78
N GLY A 542 15.13 -12.46 -6.11
CA GLY A 542 16.18 -11.55 -6.55
C GLY A 542 15.79 -10.07 -6.51
N GLN A 543 14.60 -9.73 -5.98
CA GLN A 543 14.07 -8.37 -5.95
C GLN A 543 14.38 -7.69 -4.62
N PRO A 544 14.96 -6.47 -4.61
CA PRO A 544 15.18 -5.70 -3.39
C PRO A 544 13.88 -5.51 -2.60
N GLN A 545 13.93 -5.67 -1.28
CA GLN A 545 12.76 -5.46 -0.41
C GLN A 545 12.97 -4.25 0.50
N ALA A 546 11.92 -3.43 0.62
CA ALA A 546 11.89 -2.31 1.56
C ALA A 546 11.36 -2.78 2.93
N VAL A 547 12.04 -2.38 3.99
CA VAL A 547 11.65 -2.67 5.37
C VAL A 547 11.59 -1.37 6.14
N ILE A 548 10.38 -1.02 6.60
CA ILE A 548 10.18 0.11 7.50
C ILE A 548 10.36 -0.39 8.92
N VAL A 549 11.22 0.29 9.68
CA VAL A 549 11.57 -0.07 11.05
C VAL A 549 11.31 1.10 11.98
N HIS A 550 10.92 0.78 13.22
CA HIS A 550 10.66 1.80 14.21
C HIS A 550 11.96 2.55 14.53
N VAL A 551 11.90 3.87 14.58
CA VAL A 551 13.00 4.77 14.97
C VAL A 551 13.71 4.36 16.27
N ASP A 552 14.98 4.75 16.40
CA ASP A 552 15.78 4.64 17.64
C ASP A 552 16.05 3.17 18.03
N VAL A 553 15.51 2.71 19.17
CA VAL A 553 15.72 1.35 19.66
C VAL A 553 15.15 0.26 18.73
N GLY A 554 14.18 0.59 17.88
CA GLY A 554 13.65 -0.33 16.89
C GLY A 554 14.64 -0.63 15.76
N THR A 555 15.44 0.37 15.38
CA THR A 555 16.53 0.23 14.41
C THR A 555 17.76 -0.43 15.05
N GLN A 556 18.06 -0.12 16.32
CA GLN A 556 19.11 -0.83 17.07
C GLN A 556 18.84 -2.34 17.17
N ALA A 557 17.57 -2.74 17.30
CA ALA A 557 17.18 -4.15 17.36
C ALA A 557 17.43 -4.94 16.05
N LEU A 558 17.84 -4.28 14.96
CA LEU A 558 18.10 -4.93 13.68
C LEU A 558 19.48 -5.53 13.51
N GLY A 559 20.43 -5.27 14.42
CA GLY A 559 21.84 -5.64 14.21
C GLY A 559 22.06 -7.07 13.71
N CYS A 560 21.37 -8.05 14.31
CA CYS A 560 21.42 -9.45 13.87
C CYS A 560 20.88 -9.66 12.45
N ALA A 561 19.75 -9.04 12.11
CA ALA A 561 19.12 -9.21 10.81
C ALA A 561 19.87 -8.47 9.69
N VAL A 562 20.43 -7.29 9.97
CA VAL A 562 21.33 -6.56 9.05
C VAL A 562 22.59 -7.38 8.79
N HIS A 563 23.20 -7.97 9.82
CA HIS A 563 24.35 -8.86 9.65
C HIS A 563 24.00 -10.05 8.74
N ASN A 564 22.86 -10.70 8.97
CA ASN A 564 22.43 -11.83 8.13
C ASN A 564 22.19 -11.44 6.67
N ALA A 565 21.51 -10.31 6.42
CA ALA A 565 21.27 -9.82 5.07
C ALA A 565 22.56 -9.37 4.38
N SER A 566 23.45 -8.69 5.11
CA SER A 566 24.74 -8.20 4.60
C SER A 566 25.65 -9.36 4.20
N VAL A 567 25.84 -10.34 5.09
CA VAL A 567 26.67 -11.51 4.75
C VAL A 567 26.00 -12.28 3.63
N GLY A 568 24.68 -12.50 3.71
CA GLY A 568 23.84 -13.13 2.67
C GLY A 568 23.76 -12.37 1.35
N ARG A 569 24.36 -11.18 1.23
CA ARG A 569 24.31 -10.27 0.06
C ARG A 569 22.89 -10.06 -0.46
N THR A 570 21.95 -9.93 0.45
CA THR A 570 20.54 -9.76 0.11
C THR A 570 20.21 -8.28 -0.01
N PRO A 571 19.65 -7.83 -1.16
CA PRO A 571 19.36 -6.42 -1.36
C PRO A 571 18.15 -6.00 -0.53
N LEU A 572 18.38 -5.15 0.48
CA LEU A 572 17.33 -4.63 1.35
C LEU A 572 17.47 -3.12 1.52
N LEU A 573 16.34 -2.41 1.46
CA LEU A 573 16.26 -0.99 1.74
C LEU A 573 15.63 -0.84 3.13
N ILE A 574 16.37 -0.26 4.08
CA ILE A 574 15.92 -0.12 5.47
C ILE A 574 15.55 1.35 5.71
N PHE A 575 14.28 1.59 6.00
CA PHE A 575 13.76 2.93 6.29
C PHE A 575 13.44 3.04 7.78
N SER A 576 14.19 3.88 8.49
CA SER A 576 13.93 4.21 9.89
C SER A 576 13.31 5.61 9.96
N GLY A 577 12.37 5.82 10.90
CA GLY A 577 11.92 7.19 11.22
C GLY A 577 13.05 8.03 11.85
N LEU A 578 12.89 9.35 11.82
CA LEU A 578 13.84 10.32 12.39
C LEU A 578 13.76 10.33 13.93
N SER A 579 14.91 10.27 14.59
CA SER A 579 14.98 10.37 16.06
C SER A 579 14.53 11.76 16.54
N PRO A 580 13.72 11.87 17.62
CA PRO A 580 13.27 13.18 18.12
C PRO A 580 14.45 14.01 18.63
N PHE A 581 14.66 15.22 18.10
CA PHE A 581 15.74 16.13 18.52
C PHE A 581 15.20 17.43 19.13
N THR A 582 15.99 18.10 19.97
CA THR A 582 15.62 19.44 20.49
C THR A 582 15.84 20.49 19.42
N VAL A 583 14.92 21.45 19.33
CA VAL A 583 14.84 22.48 18.27
C VAL A 583 16.17 23.22 18.00
N GLU A 584 17.01 23.40 19.02
CA GLU A 584 18.28 24.16 18.93
C GLU A 584 19.53 23.35 19.34
N GLY A 585 19.44 22.02 19.50
CA GLY A 585 20.59 21.18 19.92
C GLY A 585 21.18 21.50 21.30
N GLU A 586 20.41 22.15 22.17
CA GLU A 586 20.87 22.86 23.36
C GLU A 586 21.25 21.98 24.57
N LEU A 587 20.92 20.68 24.55
CA LEU A 587 21.19 19.78 25.67
C LEU A 587 22.19 18.68 25.28
N LYS A 588 23.21 18.47 26.11
CA LYS A 588 24.14 17.35 25.90
C LYS A 588 23.37 16.02 26.14
N GLY A 589 23.04 15.31 25.06
CA GLY A 589 22.15 14.13 25.09
C GLY A 589 20.75 14.36 24.50
N SER A 590 20.41 15.57 24.06
CA SER A 590 19.29 15.75 23.13
C SER A 590 19.71 15.20 21.78
N ARG A 591 19.14 14.04 21.46
CA ARG A 591 19.36 13.22 20.27
C ARG A 591 19.56 14.05 19.00
N THR A 592 20.75 13.97 18.40
CA THR A 592 20.99 13.96 16.94
C THR A 592 22.19 13.04 16.64
N GLU A 593 22.19 12.48 15.42
CA GLU A 593 23.32 12.13 14.54
C GLU A 593 23.70 10.68 14.18
N GLU A 594 23.34 9.56 14.83
CA GLU A 594 23.69 8.26 14.21
C GLU A 594 22.65 7.13 14.33
N VAL A 595 21.86 6.95 13.26
CA VAL A 595 21.76 5.65 12.57
C VAL A 595 21.88 5.87 11.06
N LEU A 596 23.12 6.04 10.56
CA LEU A 596 23.50 6.00 9.14
C LEU A 596 22.60 6.80 8.17
N GLU A 597 22.35 8.07 8.47
CA GLU A 597 21.65 8.97 7.55
C GLU A 597 22.69 9.88 6.88
N ALA A 598 22.66 9.94 5.55
CA ALA A 598 23.35 10.98 4.78
C ALA A 598 22.26 11.85 4.16
N ASP A 599 22.33 13.15 4.40
CA ASP A 599 21.52 14.12 3.67
C ASP A 599 21.83 13.98 2.17
N LEU A 600 20.85 13.49 1.42
CA LEU A 600 20.90 13.47 -0.03
C LEU A 600 20.02 14.60 -0.53
N ASP A 601 20.64 15.60 -1.15
CA ASP A 601 19.92 16.58 -1.97
C ASP A 601 19.08 15.79 -2.98
N PRO A 602 17.75 16.00 -3.08
CA PRO A 602 16.92 15.31 -4.06
C PRO A 602 17.52 15.47 -5.45
N TYR A 603 17.96 14.36 -6.03
CA TYR A 603 18.58 14.32 -7.33
C TYR A 603 17.80 13.33 -8.19
N ASP A 604 17.49 13.77 -9.41
CA ASP A 604 16.88 12.90 -10.39
C ASP A 604 17.99 12.13 -11.11
N ILE A 605 17.88 10.80 -11.06
CA ILE A 605 18.75 9.90 -11.81
C ILE A 605 17.98 9.50 -13.04
N ASP A 606 18.38 9.99 -14.20
CA ASP A 606 17.82 9.52 -15.47
C ASP A 606 18.19 8.05 -15.68
N GLN A 607 17.28 7.15 -15.32
CA GLN A 607 17.53 5.72 -15.25
C GLN A 607 17.91 5.08 -16.59
N GLN A 608 17.73 5.77 -17.71
CA GLN A 608 18.24 5.29 -18.99
C GLN A 608 19.78 5.24 -19.04
N TYR A 609 20.45 6.03 -18.19
CA TYR A 609 21.91 6.08 -18.09
C TYR A 609 22.50 5.26 -16.94
N TRP A 610 21.66 4.73 -16.03
CA TRP A 610 22.11 4.10 -14.78
C TRP A 610 21.66 2.64 -14.68
N SER A 611 22.18 1.80 -15.59
CA SER A 611 22.04 0.35 -15.50
C SER A 611 22.96 -0.25 -14.42
N PRO A 612 22.58 -1.38 -13.77
CA PRO A 612 23.47 -2.07 -12.86
C PRO A 612 24.83 -2.39 -13.49
N ILE A 613 25.91 -2.26 -12.71
CA ILE A 613 27.24 -2.66 -13.17
C ILE A 613 27.18 -4.15 -13.52
N GLY A 614 27.60 -4.48 -14.75
CA GLY A 614 27.66 -5.85 -15.21
C GLY A 614 28.50 -6.74 -14.29
N LYS A 615 28.12 -8.01 -14.20
CA LYS A 615 28.86 -9.01 -13.42
C LYS A 615 30.32 -9.09 -13.88
N ILE A 616 31.24 -9.18 -12.92
CA ILE A 616 32.68 -9.20 -13.20
C ILE A 616 33.08 -10.61 -13.67
N ALA A 617 33.71 -10.68 -14.84
CA ALA A 617 34.22 -11.91 -15.43
C ALA A 617 35.69 -12.17 -15.03
N LEU A 618 36.13 -13.42 -15.10
CA LEU A 618 37.55 -13.74 -15.01
C LEU A 618 38.29 -13.23 -16.25
N HIS A 619 39.52 -12.74 -16.04
CA HIS A 619 40.46 -12.52 -17.13
C HIS A 619 40.78 -13.84 -17.84
N SER A 620 41.00 -13.82 -19.16
CA SER A 620 41.24 -15.03 -19.97
C SER A 620 42.39 -15.90 -19.44
N ASP A 621 43.47 -15.27 -18.96
CA ASP A 621 44.58 -15.99 -18.33
C ASP A 621 44.19 -16.70 -17.04
N ALA A 622 43.33 -16.09 -16.23
CA ALA A 622 42.81 -16.70 -15.01
C ALA A 622 41.92 -17.91 -15.32
N VAL A 623 41.06 -17.80 -16.34
CA VAL A 623 40.24 -18.92 -16.84
C VAL A 623 41.12 -20.11 -17.22
N ARG A 624 42.16 -19.86 -18.05
CA ARG A 624 43.14 -20.88 -18.43
C ARG A 624 43.83 -21.48 -17.20
N THR A 625 44.36 -20.64 -16.30
CA THR A 625 45.05 -21.10 -15.09
C THR A 625 44.18 -22.01 -14.23
N ILE A 626 42.92 -21.65 -14.01
CA ILE A 626 42.01 -22.47 -13.20
C ILE A 626 41.65 -23.76 -13.91
N ALA A 627 41.32 -23.70 -15.20
CA ALA A 627 41.01 -24.88 -16.00
C ALA A 627 42.18 -25.87 -16.04
N ASP A 628 43.39 -25.38 -16.30
CA ASP A 628 44.61 -26.18 -16.27
C ASP A 628 44.83 -26.81 -14.89
N ALA A 629 44.73 -26.03 -13.81
CA ALA A 629 44.94 -26.54 -12.46
C ALA A 629 43.96 -27.66 -12.12
N LEU A 630 42.67 -27.47 -12.40
CA LEU A 630 41.62 -28.47 -12.11
C LEU A 630 41.75 -29.73 -12.96
N ILE A 631 42.05 -29.58 -14.26
CA ILE A 631 42.26 -30.73 -15.15
C ILE A 631 43.50 -31.50 -14.72
N ASN A 632 44.60 -30.83 -14.38
CA ASN A 632 45.85 -31.51 -14.05
C ASN A 632 45.89 -32.13 -12.65
N ALA A 633 45.04 -31.66 -11.73
CA ALA A 633 45.00 -32.11 -10.35
C ALA A 633 44.75 -33.62 -10.21
N GLU A 634 45.32 -34.22 -9.17
CA GLU A 634 45.08 -35.60 -8.78
C GLU A 634 43.85 -35.75 -7.90
N GLU A 635 43.67 -34.84 -6.94
CA GLU A 635 42.55 -34.82 -6.00
C GLU A 635 41.88 -33.45 -5.92
N PRO A 636 41.34 -32.91 -7.03
CA PRO A 636 40.80 -31.56 -7.06
C PRO A 636 39.58 -31.42 -6.14
N LEU A 637 39.51 -30.28 -5.46
CA LEU A 637 38.45 -29.94 -4.52
C LEU A 637 37.90 -28.54 -4.80
N VAL A 638 36.57 -28.43 -4.84
CA VAL A 638 35.86 -27.16 -4.71
C VAL A 638 35.36 -27.02 -3.28
N VAL A 639 35.67 -25.89 -2.65
CA VAL A 639 35.06 -25.50 -1.37
C VAL A 639 34.16 -24.30 -1.61
N THR A 640 32.89 -24.39 -1.23
CA THR A 640 31.92 -23.32 -1.47
C THR A 640 30.98 -23.14 -0.28
N GLY A 641 30.29 -22.00 -0.19
CA GLY A 641 29.31 -21.75 0.87
C GLY A 641 28.20 -20.79 0.49
N PHE A 642 28.45 -19.93 -0.48
CA PHE A 642 27.52 -18.87 -0.89
C PHE A 642 27.30 -18.79 -2.40
N SER A 643 27.87 -19.72 -3.18
CA SER A 643 27.69 -19.73 -4.64
C SER A 643 26.24 -20.03 -5.04
N GLY A 644 25.49 -20.74 -4.20
CA GLY A 644 24.07 -21.05 -4.39
C GLY A 644 23.12 -19.84 -4.43
N ARG A 645 23.58 -18.65 -4.01
CA ARG A 645 22.81 -17.40 -4.11
C ARG A 645 22.37 -17.09 -5.53
N ASP A 646 23.18 -17.47 -6.52
CA ASP A 646 22.75 -17.53 -7.91
C ASP A 646 22.42 -18.99 -8.24
N THR A 647 21.14 -19.32 -8.36
CA THR A 647 20.68 -20.71 -8.57
C THR A 647 21.21 -21.34 -9.86
N ARG A 648 21.82 -20.55 -10.76
CA ARG A 648 22.51 -21.04 -11.96
C ARG A 648 23.93 -21.53 -11.68
N ALA A 649 24.61 -21.01 -10.65
CA ALA A 649 25.98 -21.42 -10.32
C ALA A 649 26.08 -22.90 -9.92
N PRO A 650 25.18 -23.48 -9.08
CA PRO A 650 25.17 -24.92 -8.82
C PRO A 650 25.03 -25.77 -10.10
N VAL A 651 24.29 -25.28 -11.10
CA VAL A 651 24.12 -25.98 -12.39
C VAL A 651 25.45 -26.02 -13.15
N GLU A 652 26.17 -24.90 -13.22
CA GLU A 652 27.49 -24.85 -13.86
C GLU A 652 28.55 -25.62 -13.06
N LEU A 653 28.46 -25.63 -11.73
CA LEU A 653 29.36 -26.41 -10.88
C LEU A 653 29.15 -27.91 -11.07
N VAL A 654 27.91 -28.37 -11.26
CA VAL A 654 27.62 -29.77 -11.63
C VAL A 654 28.22 -30.12 -12.99
N LYS A 655 28.11 -29.22 -13.99
CA LYS A 655 28.75 -29.43 -15.30
C LYS A 655 30.28 -29.55 -15.17
N LEU A 656 30.88 -28.69 -14.34
CA LEU A 656 32.32 -28.73 -14.08
C LEU A 656 32.72 -30.03 -13.38
N ALA A 657 31.98 -30.44 -12.34
CA ALA A 657 32.25 -31.68 -11.60
C ALA A 657 32.00 -32.97 -12.42
N THR A 658 31.09 -32.91 -13.39
CA THR A 658 30.87 -34.01 -14.34
C THR A 658 32.00 -34.09 -15.37
N THR A 659 32.50 -32.94 -15.80
CA THR A 659 33.59 -32.83 -16.79
C THR A 659 34.93 -33.21 -16.16
N VAL A 660 35.28 -32.63 -15.02
CA VAL A 660 36.52 -32.92 -14.27
C VAL A 660 36.29 -34.15 -13.40
N LYS A 661 36.40 -35.34 -14.01
CA LYS A 661 36.15 -36.62 -13.34
C LYS A 661 37.11 -36.86 -12.18
N GLY A 662 36.59 -36.76 -10.95
CA GLY A 662 37.36 -36.79 -9.70
C GLY A 662 37.21 -35.52 -8.86
N LEU A 663 36.58 -34.46 -9.40
CA LEU A 663 36.29 -33.23 -8.66
C LEU A 663 35.31 -33.50 -7.51
N ARG A 664 35.78 -33.21 -6.30
CA ARG A 664 34.98 -33.25 -5.08
C ARG A 664 34.46 -31.86 -4.76
N VAL A 665 33.27 -31.76 -4.20
CA VAL A 665 32.64 -30.49 -3.82
C VAL A 665 32.21 -30.57 -2.36
N PHE A 666 32.81 -29.70 -1.54
CA PHE A 666 32.47 -29.53 -0.14
C PHE A 666 31.71 -28.22 0.05
N ASP A 667 30.46 -28.34 0.52
CA ASP A 667 29.63 -27.20 0.87
C ASP A 667 29.84 -26.85 2.36
N THR A 668 30.09 -25.58 2.65
CA THR A 668 30.29 -25.06 4.01
C THR A 668 29.00 -24.58 4.66
N GLY A 669 27.87 -24.67 3.95
CA GLY A 669 26.54 -24.40 4.49
C GLY A 669 26.24 -22.93 4.74
N GLY A 670 26.84 -22.03 3.96
CA GLY A 670 26.76 -20.58 4.16
C GLY A 670 25.33 -20.05 4.14
N SER A 671 24.76 -19.78 2.97
CA SER A 671 23.39 -19.20 2.88
C SER A 671 22.42 -20.03 2.06
N ASP A 672 22.89 -20.76 1.06
CA ASP A 672 22.09 -21.44 0.06
C ASP A 672 22.75 -22.77 -0.28
N MET A 673 21.96 -23.73 -0.77
CA MET A 673 22.54 -24.97 -1.29
C MET A 673 23.42 -24.67 -2.52
N CYS A 674 24.68 -25.11 -2.46
CA CYS A 674 25.65 -24.86 -3.53
C CYS A 674 25.87 -26.09 -4.44
N PHE A 675 25.51 -27.29 -3.99
CA PHE A 675 25.73 -28.52 -4.76
C PHE A 675 24.73 -29.63 -4.43
N PRO A 676 24.18 -30.36 -5.43
CA PRO A 676 23.16 -31.39 -5.21
C PRO A 676 23.71 -32.69 -4.64
N ALA A 677 22.98 -33.23 -3.65
CA ALA A 677 23.35 -34.43 -2.93
C ALA A 677 23.34 -35.71 -3.79
N ASN A 678 22.65 -35.71 -4.92
CA ASN A 678 22.59 -36.84 -5.85
C ASN A 678 23.79 -36.92 -6.81
N HIS A 679 24.68 -35.93 -6.83
CA HIS A 679 25.87 -35.96 -7.67
C HIS A 679 27.03 -36.67 -6.96
N PRO A 680 27.80 -37.56 -7.63
CA PRO A 680 28.92 -38.28 -7.02
C PRO A 680 29.97 -37.41 -6.33
N GLY A 681 30.18 -36.19 -6.84
CA GLY A 681 31.10 -35.20 -6.26
C GLY A 681 30.68 -34.63 -4.89
N TRP A 682 29.46 -34.88 -4.41
CA TRP A 682 28.96 -34.27 -3.18
C TRP A 682 29.60 -34.90 -1.94
N LEU A 683 30.30 -34.07 -1.15
CA LEU A 683 30.93 -34.49 0.10
C LEU A 683 30.04 -34.30 1.33
N GLY A 684 28.90 -33.61 1.20
CA GLY A 684 28.07 -33.18 2.32
C GLY A 684 28.13 -31.68 2.54
N CYS A 685 27.59 -31.25 3.69
CA CYS A 685 27.60 -29.88 4.17
C CYS A 685 28.21 -29.84 5.58
N GLY A 686 29.22 -28.99 5.83
CA GLY A 686 29.85 -28.93 7.15
C GLY A 686 30.58 -27.62 7.45
N TYR A 687 30.61 -27.24 8.73
CA TYR A 687 31.29 -26.01 9.15
C TYR A 687 32.74 -26.24 9.58
N GLY A 688 33.65 -25.54 8.91
CA GLY A 688 35.02 -25.41 9.38
C GLY A 688 35.93 -26.61 9.10
N GLY A 689 35.55 -27.47 8.15
CA GLY A 689 36.48 -28.43 7.55
C GLY A 689 35.91 -29.79 7.18
N ASP A 690 36.54 -30.43 6.19
CA ASP A 690 36.37 -31.82 5.79
C ASP A 690 37.76 -32.42 5.53
N ASP A 691 37.91 -33.73 5.66
CA ASP A 691 39.21 -34.39 5.47
C ASP A 691 39.74 -34.27 4.03
N SER A 692 38.86 -34.07 3.03
CA SER A 692 39.26 -33.79 1.65
C SER A 692 40.15 -32.55 1.52
N ILE A 693 40.04 -31.58 2.42
CA ILE A 693 40.88 -30.37 2.43
C ILE A 693 42.35 -30.72 2.67
N ARG A 694 42.61 -31.78 3.45
CA ARG A 694 43.98 -32.22 3.76
C ARG A 694 44.65 -32.91 2.58
N THR A 695 43.86 -33.60 1.76
CA THR A 695 44.36 -34.46 0.69
C THR A 695 44.39 -33.78 -0.66
N ALA A 696 43.59 -32.73 -0.86
CA ALA A 696 43.54 -31.99 -2.10
C ALA A 696 44.89 -31.33 -2.46
N ASP A 697 45.30 -31.51 -3.72
CA ASP A 697 46.45 -30.86 -4.34
C ASP A 697 46.08 -29.55 -5.04
N VAL A 698 44.82 -29.38 -5.45
CA VAL A 698 44.24 -28.13 -5.92
C VAL A 698 42.91 -27.87 -5.22
N ILE A 699 42.76 -26.67 -4.65
CA ILE A 699 41.53 -26.21 -3.98
C ILE A 699 41.04 -24.94 -4.65
N LEU A 700 39.87 -25.01 -5.27
CA LEU A 700 39.14 -23.85 -5.77
C LEU A 700 38.09 -23.44 -4.74
N VAL A 701 38.30 -22.29 -4.10
CA VAL A 701 37.35 -21.70 -3.16
C VAL A 701 36.41 -20.77 -3.91
N LEU A 702 35.10 -21.02 -3.85
CA LEU A 702 34.04 -20.27 -4.52
C LEU A 702 33.08 -19.65 -3.52
N ASP A 703 33.03 -18.32 -3.44
CA ASP A 703 32.11 -17.57 -2.57
C ASP A 703 32.00 -18.19 -1.17
N CYS A 704 33.10 -18.19 -0.40
CA CYS A 704 33.15 -18.88 0.88
C CYS A 704 33.98 -18.08 1.89
N ASP A 705 33.37 -17.74 3.03
CA ASP A 705 34.04 -16.94 4.05
C ASP A 705 35.01 -17.80 4.88
N VAL A 706 34.57 -18.96 5.36
CA VAL A 706 35.38 -19.83 6.24
C VAL A 706 35.49 -21.22 5.63
N PRO A 707 36.43 -21.46 4.69
CA PRO A 707 36.55 -22.75 4.02
C PRO A 707 37.10 -23.86 4.94
N TRP A 708 37.86 -23.52 5.98
CA TRP A 708 38.31 -24.43 7.03
C TRP A 708 38.68 -23.67 8.32
N ILE A 709 38.57 -24.35 9.46
CA ILE A 709 39.07 -23.85 10.75
C ILE A 709 40.46 -24.46 10.99
N PRO A 710 41.53 -23.64 11.11
CA PRO A 710 42.91 -24.14 11.21
C PRO A 710 43.19 -25.13 12.35
N THR A 711 42.43 -25.09 13.44
CA THR A 711 42.54 -26.06 14.55
C THR A 711 41.88 -27.40 14.26
N ARG A 712 40.96 -27.45 13.28
CA ARG A 712 40.32 -28.67 12.81
C ARG A 712 41.09 -29.27 11.66
N CYS A 713 41.20 -28.58 10.53
CA CYS A 713 41.94 -29.04 9.35
C CYS A 713 42.66 -27.87 8.65
N LYS A 714 43.66 -28.22 7.83
CA LYS A 714 44.41 -27.27 7.01
C LYS A 714 44.67 -27.90 5.63
N PRO A 715 44.73 -27.10 4.56
CA PRO A 715 45.24 -27.54 3.28
C PRO A 715 46.64 -28.13 3.42
N SER A 716 46.97 -29.10 2.57
CA SER A 716 48.35 -29.55 2.40
C SER A 716 49.25 -28.36 2.08
N SER A 717 50.49 -28.36 2.56
CA SER A 717 51.47 -27.31 2.21
C SER A 717 51.77 -27.26 0.71
N ASN A 718 51.51 -28.35 -0.01
CA ASN A 718 51.69 -28.47 -1.45
C ASN A 718 50.41 -28.12 -2.23
N ALA A 719 49.29 -27.89 -1.55
CA ALA A 719 48.03 -27.58 -2.20
C ALA A 719 48.07 -26.19 -2.85
N TRP A 720 47.65 -26.10 -4.10
CA TRP A 720 47.41 -24.83 -4.76
C TRP A 720 46.00 -24.35 -4.48
N VAL A 721 45.88 -23.30 -3.67
CA VAL A 721 44.61 -22.68 -3.30
C VAL A 721 44.35 -21.48 -4.21
N ILE A 722 43.20 -21.51 -4.88
CA ILE A 722 42.69 -20.47 -5.76
C ILE A 722 41.39 -19.96 -5.16
N HIS A 723 41.25 -18.64 -5.01
CA HIS A 723 40.06 -18.02 -4.42
C HIS A 723 39.32 -17.17 -5.46
N VAL A 724 38.05 -17.50 -5.72
CA VAL A 724 37.15 -16.72 -6.57
C VAL A 724 35.94 -16.32 -5.75
N ASP A 725 35.70 -15.03 -5.66
CA ASP A 725 34.57 -14.43 -4.95
C ASP A 725 34.30 -13.05 -5.55
N VAL A 726 33.08 -12.53 -5.47
CA VAL A 726 32.83 -11.12 -5.86
C VAL A 726 33.44 -10.12 -4.87
N ASP A 727 33.73 -10.55 -3.64
CA ASP A 727 34.49 -9.81 -2.63
C ASP A 727 35.50 -10.73 -1.91
N PRO A 728 36.66 -11.02 -2.54
CA PRO A 728 37.62 -11.99 -2.02
C PRO A 728 38.42 -11.49 -0.80
N LEU A 729 38.32 -10.20 -0.48
CA LEU A 729 38.98 -9.60 0.70
C LEU A 729 38.01 -9.26 1.82
N LYS A 730 36.69 -9.37 1.59
CA LYS A 730 35.65 -9.06 2.57
C LYS A 730 35.77 -7.62 3.06
N GLU A 731 35.89 -6.68 2.13
CA GLU A 731 36.32 -5.28 2.38
C GLU A 731 35.47 -4.56 3.43
N ASN A 732 34.15 -4.82 3.46
CA ASN A 732 33.23 -4.15 4.38
C ASN A 732 33.20 -4.78 5.78
N MET A 733 33.40 -6.10 5.89
CA MET A 733 33.36 -6.81 7.17
C MET A 733 34.34 -7.99 7.10
N PRO A 734 35.62 -7.77 7.43
CA PRO A 734 36.64 -8.81 7.38
C PRO A 734 36.28 -9.95 8.33
N VAL A 735 35.98 -11.13 7.78
CA VAL A 735 35.64 -12.32 8.58
C VAL A 735 36.85 -13.22 8.74
N PHE A 736 37.41 -13.69 7.63
CA PHE A 736 38.49 -14.69 7.62
C PHE A 736 39.37 -14.51 6.38
N TYR A 737 40.69 -14.43 6.58
CA TYR A 737 41.64 -14.31 5.49
C TYR A 737 42.08 -15.69 5.00
N ILE A 738 41.86 -15.95 3.71
CA ILE A 738 42.25 -17.20 3.07
C ILE A 738 43.67 -17.07 2.54
N ASN A 739 44.56 -17.97 2.96
CA ASN A 739 45.91 -18.11 2.40
C ASN A 739 45.87 -18.77 1.02
N ALA A 740 45.42 -18.02 0.01
CA ALA A 740 45.37 -18.41 -1.38
C ALA A 740 46.57 -17.85 -2.16
N GLN A 741 47.19 -18.66 -3.02
CA GLN A 741 48.27 -18.24 -3.89
C GLN A 741 47.78 -17.28 -4.98
N THR A 742 46.53 -17.46 -5.44
CA THR A 742 45.87 -16.53 -6.38
C THR A 742 44.47 -16.21 -5.92
N ARG A 743 44.03 -14.97 -6.17
CA ARG A 743 42.70 -14.47 -5.81
C ARG A 743 42.13 -13.69 -6.99
N TYR A 744 40.87 -13.93 -7.31
CA TYR A 744 40.15 -13.26 -8.39
C TYR A 744 38.84 -12.69 -7.86
N ARG A 745 38.58 -11.42 -8.17
CA ARG A 745 37.28 -10.79 -7.97
C ARG A 745 36.40 -11.10 -9.18
N ALA A 746 35.46 -12.03 -9.07
CA ALA A 746 34.57 -12.43 -10.17
C ALA A 746 33.26 -13.03 -9.68
N ASP A 747 32.20 -12.91 -10.48
CA ASP A 747 30.93 -13.60 -10.28
C ASP A 747 31.09 -15.11 -10.52
N THR A 748 30.68 -15.94 -9.56
CA THR A 748 30.92 -17.38 -9.60
C THR A 748 30.18 -18.08 -10.74
N TYR A 749 28.95 -17.67 -11.07
CA TYR A 749 28.23 -18.23 -12.22
C TYR A 749 29.01 -17.94 -13.51
N THR A 750 29.38 -16.67 -13.74
CA THR A 750 30.18 -16.27 -14.91
C THR A 750 31.53 -16.99 -14.95
N ALA A 751 32.25 -17.07 -13.83
CA ALA A 751 33.54 -17.75 -13.74
C ALA A 751 33.41 -19.24 -14.09
N LEU A 752 32.42 -19.95 -13.55
CA LEU A 752 32.18 -21.36 -13.85
C LEU A 752 31.79 -21.57 -15.31
N THR A 753 30.94 -20.71 -15.89
CA THR A 753 30.62 -20.76 -17.31
C THR A 753 31.87 -20.61 -18.17
N GLN A 754 32.71 -19.60 -17.90
CA GLN A 754 33.95 -19.38 -18.64
C GLN A 754 34.91 -20.58 -18.53
N ILE A 755 35.04 -21.18 -17.35
CA ILE A 755 35.88 -22.36 -17.13
C ILE A 755 35.33 -23.56 -17.92
N ASN A 756 34.02 -23.83 -17.84
CA ASN A 756 33.39 -24.92 -18.58
C ASN A 756 33.54 -24.75 -20.10
N GLU A 757 33.28 -23.55 -20.63
CA GLU A 757 33.42 -23.23 -22.05
C GLU A 757 34.88 -23.34 -22.51
N TYR A 758 35.83 -22.85 -21.71
CA TYR A 758 37.25 -22.99 -22.00
C TYR A 758 37.64 -24.45 -22.06
N ILE A 759 37.25 -25.26 -21.06
CA ILE A 759 37.56 -26.70 -21.05
C ILE A 759 36.98 -27.40 -22.29
N ALA A 760 35.74 -27.08 -22.66
CA ALA A 760 35.07 -27.68 -23.82
C ALA A 760 35.70 -27.29 -25.17
N THR A 761 36.35 -26.14 -25.25
CA THR A 761 36.95 -25.63 -26.50
C THR A 761 38.42 -25.99 -26.68
N GLN A 762 39.13 -26.37 -25.61
CA GLN A 762 40.52 -26.81 -25.71
C GLN A 762 40.60 -28.27 -26.18
N ALA A 763 41.03 -28.45 -27.43
CA ALA A 763 41.16 -29.76 -28.07
C ALA A 763 42.08 -30.74 -27.30
N GLU A 764 43.04 -30.23 -26.54
CA GLU A 764 44.00 -31.01 -25.74
C GLU A 764 43.41 -31.64 -24.47
N TYR A 765 42.30 -31.12 -23.94
CA TYR A 765 41.72 -31.64 -22.70
C TYR A 765 40.80 -32.84 -22.92
N THR A 766 40.11 -32.92 -24.06
CA THR A 766 39.13 -34.00 -24.33
C THR A 766 39.76 -35.40 -24.23
N PRO A 767 40.89 -35.71 -24.91
CA PRO A 767 41.52 -37.03 -24.80
C PRO A 767 41.97 -37.38 -23.38
N ARG A 768 42.30 -36.36 -22.58
CA ARG A 768 42.77 -36.53 -21.21
C ARG A 768 41.62 -36.87 -20.25
N ILE A 769 40.54 -36.10 -20.29
CA ILE A 769 39.33 -36.31 -19.46
C ILE A 769 38.64 -37.65 -19.80
N GLU A 770 38.81 -38.13 -21.02
CA GLU A 770 38.28 -39.43 -21.48
C GLU A 770 39.22 -40.61 -21.20
N SER A 771 40.45 -40.34 -20.74
CA SER A 771 41.44 -41.38 -20.47
C SER A 771 41.03 -42.30 -19.31
N GLU A 772 41.66 -43.48 -19.27
CA GLU A 772 41.35 -44.51 -18.29
C GLU A 772 41.54 -44.04 -16.84
N ILE A 773 42.54 -43.19 -16.57
CA ILE A 773 42.78 -42.62 -15.24
C ILE A 773 41.56 -41.83 -14.76
N TYR A 774 40.97 -41.00 -15.62
CA TYR A 774 39.79 -40.19 -15.24
C TYR A 774 38.52 -41.03 -15.16
N ARG A 775 38.39 -42.10 -15.95
CA ARG A 775 37.32 -43.09 -15.78
C ARG A 775 37.41 -43.79 -14.42
N GLN A 776 38.62 -44.17 -14.00
CA GLN A 776 38.85 -44.76 -12.68
C GLN A 776 38.54 -43.79 -11.54
N ARG A 777 38.98 -42.53 -11.66
CA ARG A 777 38.63 -41.46 -10.70
C ARG A 777 37.12 -41.27 -10.59
N TRP A 778 36.39 -41.28 -11.72
CA TRP A 778 34.93 -41.20 -11.72
C TRP A 778 34.28 -42.38 -10.98
N ASN A 779 34.70 -43.61 -11.28
CA ASN A 779 34.18 -44.81 -10.63
C ASN A 779 34.47 -44.80 -9.11
N GLN A 780 35.64 -44.34 -8.70
CA GLN A 780 36.01 -44.19 -7.29
C GLN A 780 35.12 -43.15 -6.59
N LEU A 781 34.85 -42.02 -7.25
CA LEU A 781 33.97 -40.98 -6.73
C LEU A 781 32.53 -41.50 -6.56
N GLN A 782 31.99 -42.22 -7.55
CA GLN A 782 30.67 -42.88 -7.44
C GLN A 782 30.61 -43.85 -6.27
N LYS A 783 31.63 -44.70 -6.10
CA LYS A 783 31.70 -45.64 -4.97
C LYS A 783 31.79 -44.91 -3.61
N SER A 784 32.56 -43.84 -3.52
CA SER A 784 32.66 -43.02 -2.29
C SER A 784 31.31 -42.37 -1.96
N HIS A 785 30.59 -41.90 -2.97
CA HIS A 785 29.26 -41.32 -2.81
C HIS A 785 28.24 -42.36 -2.31
N GLU A 786 28.19 -43.54 -2.90
CA GLU A 786 27.33 -44.64 -2.43
C GLU A 786 27.61 -45.00 -0.97
N GLN A 787 28.89 -45.13 -0.59
CA GLN A 787 29.31 -45.39 0.79
C GLN A 787 28.88 -44.28 1.74
N ARG A 788 28.96 -43.02 1.32
CA ARG A 788 28.49 -41.86 2.10
C ARG A 788 26.98 -41.91 2.29
N LEU A 789 26.20 -42.17 1.25
CA LEU A 789 24.74 -42.30 1.36
C LEU A 789 24.33 -43.44 2.30
N GLN A 790 25.06 -44.56 2.27
CA GLN A 790 24.86 -45.68 3.21
C GLN A 790 25.18 -45.25 4.65
N SER A 791 26.32 -44.58 4.87
CA SER A 791 26.71 -44.04 6.18
C SER A 791 25.67 -43.08 6.75
N ILE A 792 25.21 -42.13 5.94
CA ILE A 792 24.14 -41.18 6.32
C ILE A 792 22.87 -41.95 6.69
N THR A 793 22.46 -42.93 5.88
CA THR A 793 21.25 -43.71 6.16
C THR A 793 21.36 -44.49 7.47
N SER A 794 22.55 -45.04 7.78
CA SER A 794 22.80 -45.76 9.04
C SER A 794 22.78 -44.87 10.28
N GLN A 795 22.87 -43.54 10.17
CA GLN A 795 22.79 -42.66 11.34
C GLN A 795 21.37 -42.49 11.89
N ALA A 796 20.33 -42.90 11.15
CA ALA A 796 18.93 -42.78 11.53
C ALA A 796 18.46 -43.85 12.55
N GLU A 797 19.31 -44.18 13.52
CA GLU A 797 19.05 -45.20 14.55
C GLU A 797 18.11 -44.68 15.65
N LEU A 798 17.43 -45.63 16.32
CA LEU A 798 16.56 -45.39 17.46
C LEU A 798 17.29 -45.68 18.76
N THR A 799 16.87 -45.04 19.85
CA THR A 799 17.31 -45.45 21.18
C THR A 799 16.75 -46.83 21.52
N SER A 800 17.33 -47.51 22.51
CA SER A 800 16.82 -48.80 23.03
C SER A 800 15.38 -48.72 23.54
N GLU A 801 14.91 -47.51 23.86
CA GLU A 801 13.58 -47.22 24.39
C GLU A 801 12.59 -46.81 23.28
N GLY A 802 13.03 -46.77 22.02
CA GLY A 802 12.17 -46.44 20.86
C GLY A 802 12.08 -44.95 20.53
N TYR A 803 12.89 -44.10 21.14
CA TYR A 803 12.95 -42.66 20.83
C TYR A 803 13.81 -42.39 19.59
N PHE A 804 13.56 -41.26 18.93
CA PHE A 804 14.30 -40.84 17.74
C PHE A 804 15.26 -39.67 18.03
N GLY A 805 16.37 -39.63 17.29
CA GLY A 805 17.25 -38.46 17.20
C GLY A 805 16.99 -37.64 15.93
N THR A 806 17.75 -36.56 15.73
CA THR A 806 17.63 -35.66 14.55
C THR A 806 17.72 -36.43 13.24
N ALA A 807 18.67 -37.37 13.12
CA ALA A 807 18.89 -38.08 11.87
C ALA A 807 17.64 -38.86 11.42
N HIS A 808 17.04 -39.61 12.34
CA HIS A 808 15.81 -40.35 12.09
C HIS A 808 14.65 -39.40 11.76
N LEU A 809 14.46 -38.33 12.54
CA LEU A 809 13.42 -37.33 12.30
C LEU A 809 13.48 -36.76 10.88
N ILE A 810 14.64 -36.26 10.46
CA ILE A 810 14.80 -35.61 9.16
C ILE A 810 14.65 -36.63 8.02
N SER A 811 15.09 -37.87 8.21
CA SER A 811 14.89 -38.95 7.23
C SER A 811 13.40 -39.24 6.97
N GLN A 812 12.54 -39.11 7.98
CA GLN A 812 11.09 -39.27 7.85
C GLN A 812 10.44 -38.00 7.30
N LEU A 813 10.87 -36.82 7.77
CA LEU A 813 10.40 -35.53 7.27
C LEU A 813 10.58 -35.42 5.75
N ARG A 814 11.76 -35.79 5.24
CA ARG A 814 12.05 -35.80 3.79
C ARG A 814 11.07 -36.64 2.98
N LYS A 815 10.52 -37.72 3.57
CA LYS A 815 9.53 -38.58 2.91
C LYS A 815 8.12 -38.01 2.99
N ALA A 816 7.82 -37.24 4.04
CA ALA A 816 6.48 -36.72 4.32
C ALA A 816 6.16 -35.43 3.54
N VAL A 817 7.16 -34.56 3.32
CA VAL A 817 6.97 -33.28 2.62
C VAL A 817 7.03 -33.43 1.09
N PRO A 818 6.44 -32.51 0.31
CA PRO A 818 6.58 -32.47 -1.14
C PRO A 818 8.05 -32.42 -1.60
N LYS A 819 8.36 -33.03 -2.75
CA LYS A 819 9.75 -33.15 -3.25
C LYS A 819 10.42 -31.81 -3.57
N ASP A 820 9.62 -30.79 -3.91
CA ASP A 820 10.05 -29.44 -4.25
C ASP A 820 9.94 -28.47 -3.07
N THR A 821 9.81 -28.98 -1.84
CA THR A 821 9.79 -28.19 -0.61
C THR A 821 11.00 -27.28 -0.51
N ILE A 822 10.77 -26.03 -0.14
CA ILE A 822 11.83 -25.09 0.24
C ILE A 822 12.04 -25.17 1.76
N PHE A 823 13.28 -25.39 2.17
CA PHE A 823 13.65 -25.48 3.58
C PHE A 823 14.31 -24.18 4.07
N ALA A 824 13.79 -23.61 5.15
CA ALA A 824 14.41 -22.51 5.89
C ALA A 824 15.08 -23.06 7.15
N ILE A 825 16.41 -23.07 7.19
CA ILE A 825 17.19 -23.81 8.17
C ILE A 825 17.85 -22.88 9.18
N GLU A 826 17.73 -23.21 10.46
CA GLU A 826 18.47 -22.58 11.56
C GLU A 826 18.65 -23.57 12.71
N ALA A 827 19.35 -24.66 12.39
CA ALA A 827 19.51 -25.82 13.27
C ALA A 827 20.85 -25.84 14.05
N VAL A 828 21.72 -24.84 13.83
CA VAL A 828 23.05 -24.61 14.45
C VAL A 828 23.84 -25.90 14.74
N THR A 829 23.64 -26.54 15.89
CA THR A 829 24.30 -27.79 16.29
C THR A 829 23.98 -28.97 15.36
N ASN A 830 22.79 -28.98 14.76
CA ASN A 830 22.27 -30.08 13.96
C ASN A 830 22.38 -29.85 12.44
N THR A 831 22.89 -28.70 11.98
CA THR A 831 22.81 -28.32 10.55
C THR A 831 23.43 -29.36 9.61
N GLN A 832 24.58 -29.95 9.96
CA GLN A 832 25.21 -31.00 9.16
C GLN A 832 24.30 -32.22 9.02
N ILE A 833 23.77 -32.73 10.13
CA ILE A 833 22.84 -33.87 10.14
C ILE A 833 21.59 -33.54 9.31
N VAL A 834 21.04 -32.32 9.45
CA VAL A 834 19.86 -31.89 8.69
C VAL A 834 20.16 -31.85 7.19
N ALA A 835 21.31 -31.31 6.76
CA ALA A 835 21.69 -31.24 5.35
C ALA A 835 21.93 -32.63 4.76
N GLU A 836 22.67 -33.48 5.47
CA GLU A 836 22.98 -34.85 5.06
C GLU A 836 21.74 -35.72 4.97
N GLN A 837 20.76 -35.55 5.86
CA GLN A 837 19.52 -36.35 5.84
C GLN A 837 18.49 -35.79 4.85
N LEU A 838 18.38 -34.46 4.70
CA LEU A 838 17.48 -33.87 3.71
C LEU A 838 17.93 -34.17 2.27
N GLN A 839 19.24 -34.21 2.00
CA GLN A 839 19.80 -34.53 0.66
C GLN A 839 19.14 -33.71 -0.45
N VAL A 840 19.07 -32.39 -0.25
CA VAL A 840 18.45 -31.47 -1.21
C VAL A 840 19.19 -31.52 -2.56
N ASN A 841 18.41 -31.54 -3.65
CA ASN A 841 18.94 -31.68 -5.01
C ASN A 841 18.49 -30.57 -5.96
N ILE A 842 17.67 -29.63 -5.48
CA ILE A 842 17.08 -28.56 -6.28
C ILE A 842 17.73 -27.24 -5.83
N PRO A 843 18.47 -26.53 -6.69
CA PRO A 843 18.96 -25.19 -6.37
C PRO A 843 17.81 -24.27 -5.94
N GLY A 844 18.03 -23.48 -4.88
CA GLY A 844 17.00 -22.63 -4.27
C GLY A 844 15.94 -23.37 -3.43
N SER A 845 16.16 -24.64 -3.07
CA SER A 845 15.27 -25.38 -2.15
C SER A 845 15.78 -25.44 -0.70
N TRP A 846 16.91 -24.80 -0.40
CA TRP A 846 17.50 -24.76 0.93
C TRP A 846 18.11 -23.39 1.16
N PHE A 847 17.67 -22.73 2.24
CA PHE A 847 18.16 -21.45 2.69
C PHE A 847 18.57 -21.52 4.17
N ASN A 848 19.67 -20.87 4.50
CA ASN A 848 20.18 -20.69 5.85
C ASN A 848 20.33 -19.19 6.15
N CYS A 849 20.44 -18.82 7.43
CA CYS A 849 20.78 -17.46 7.80
C CYS A 849 22.10 -17.06 7.12
N GLY A 850 22.15 -15.85 6.55
CA GLY A 850 23.32 -15.46 5.73
C GLY A 850 24.59 -15.26 6.57
N GLY A 851 24.44 -14.91 7.85
CA GLY A 851 25.52 -14.70 8.81
C GLY A 851 25.23 -15.41 10.13
N GLY A 852 25.84 -14.96 11.23
CA GLY A 852 25.74 -15.62 12.55
C GLY A 852 24.59 -15.17 13.46
N GLY A 853 23.63 -14.38 12.97
CA GLY A 853 22.55 -13.82 13.80
C GLY A 853 21.40 -14.81 14.02
N LEU A 854 21.13 -15.21 15.26
CA LEU A 854 20.06 -16.17 15.58
C LEU A 854 18.65 -15.57 15.49
N GLY A 855 17.69 -16.41 15.12
CA GLY A 855 16.25 -16.14 15.03
C GLY A 855 15.76 -15.81 13.62
N TRP A 856 16.62 -15.90 12.61
CA TRP A 856 16.30 -15.52 11.24
C TRP A 856 15.19 -16.39 10.61
N SER A 857 15.19 -17.70 10.88
CA SER A 857 14.41 -18.66 10.12
C SER A 857 12.89 -18.50 10.25
N GLY A 858 12.40 -17.98 11.38
CA GLY A 858 10.96 -17.78 11.61
C GLY A 858 10.37 -16.76 10.63
N GLY A 859 10.95 -15.55 10.58
CA GLY A 859 10.55 -14.55 9.60
C GLY A 859 10.89 -14.98 8.17
N ALA A 860 12.08 -15.54 7.95
CA ALA A 860 12.50 -15.94 6.61
C ALA A 860 11.60 -17.00 5.98
N ALA A 861 11.11 -17.98 6.74
CA ALA A 861 10.15 -18.97 6.25
C ALA A 861 8.87 -18.33 5.71
N LEU A 862 8.32 -17.33 6.42
CA LEU A 862 7.16 -16.57 5.93
C LEU A 862 7.50 -15.77 4.66
N GLY A 863 8.67 -15.14 4.62
CA GLY A 863 9.16 -14.40 3.45
C GLY A 863 9.33 -15.28 2.20
N ILE A 864 9.94 -16.45 2.37
CA ILE A 864 10.10 -17.46 1.33
C ILE A 864 8.74 -17.94 0.84
N LYS A 865 7.79 -18.20 1.75
CA LYS A 865 6.43 -18.60 1.37
C LYS A 865 5.74 -17.54 0.53
N LEU A 866 5.78 -16.28 0.99
CA LEU A 866 5.25 -15.15 0.23
C LEU A 866 5.90 -15.00 -1.14
N ALA A 867 7.22 -15.21 -1.26
CA ALA A 867 7.93 -15.11 -2.53
C ALA A 867 7.55 -16.22 -3.51
N THR A 868 7.41 -17.47 -3.04
CA THR A 868 6.97 -18.55 -3.91
C THR A 868 5.52 -18.37 -4.35
N ASP A 869 4.66 -17.79 -3.51
CA ASP A 869 3.28 -17.48 -3.88
C ASP A 869 3.23 -16.29 -4.87
N TYR A 870 4.03 -15.26 -4.63
CA TYR A 870 4.17 -14.09 -5.51
C TYR A 870 4.66 -14.46 -6.92
N THR A 871 5.61 -15.40 -7.02
CA THR A 871 6.12 -15.90 -8.32
C THR A 871 5.19 -16.93 -8.98
N GLY A 872 4.09 -17.32 -8.32
CA GLY A 872 3.14 -18.33 -8.80
C GLY A 872 3.60 -19.78 -8.66
N ALA A 873 4.78 -20.03 -8.07
CA ALA A 873 5.30 -21.38 -7.85
C ALA A 873 4.60 -22.10 -6.69
N CYS A 874 4.04 -21.36 -5.72
CA CYS A 874 3.21 -21.85 -4.63
C CYS A 874 3.77 -23.05 -3.84
N ARG A 875 5.09 -23.13 -3.67
CA ARG A 875 5.77 -24.27 -3.05
C ARG A 875 5.46 -24.41 -1.55
N PHE A 876 5.63 -25.64 -1.06
CA PHE A 876 5.59 -25.94 0.37
C PHE A 876 6.86 -25.41 1.04
N VAL A 877 6.72 -24.76 2.20
CA VAL A 877 7.84 -24.20 2.95
C VAL A 877 7.91 -24.81 4.34
N CYS A 878 9.08 -25.34 4.66
CA CYS A 878 9.36 -25.99 5.94
C CYS A 878 10.51 -25.30 6.66
N GLN A 879 10.23 -24.69 7.82
CA GLN A 879 11.24 -24.21 8.75
C GLN A 879 11.78 -25.38 9.58
N ILE A 880 13.10 -25.53 9.68
CA ILE A 880 13.74 -26.48 10.60
C ILE A 880 14.65 -25.69 11.53
N VAL A 881 14.32 -25.68 12.81
CA VAL A 881 14.90 -24.73 13.77
C VAL A 881 15.24 -25.42 15.09
N GLY A 882 16.40 -25.10 15.66
CA GLY A 882 16.74 -25.53 17.02
C GLY A 882 15.84 -24.87 18.06
N ASP A 883 15.50 -25.57 19.15
CA ASP A 883 14.69 -25.06 20.27
C ASP A 883 15.12 -23.67 20.80
N GLY A 884 16.42 -23.43 20.94
CA GLY A 884 16.95 -22.12 21.31
C GLY A 884 16.73 -21.05 20.24
N CYS A 885 16.98 -21.40 18.98
CA CYS A 885 16.81 -20.47 17.84
C CYS A 885 15.33 -20.13 17.62
N TYR A 886 14.44 -21.09 17.90
CA TYR A 886 13.00 -20.88 17.85
C TYR A 886 12.58 -19.74 18.77
N LEU A 887 13.13 -19.65 19.99
CA LEU A 887 12.85 -18.54 20.91
C LEU A 887 13.39 -17.20 20.40
N PHE A 888 14.59 -17.19 19.79
CA PHE A 888 15.16 -15.99 19.15
C PHE A 888 14.37 -15.53 17.92
N SER A 889 13.58 -16.42 17.30
CA SER A 889 12.77 -16.08 16.12
C SER A 889 11.52 -15.26 16.42
N PHE A 890 11.28 -14.90 17.68
CA PHE A 890 10.07 -14.20 18.14
C PHE A 890 8.78 -14.94 17.71
N PRO A 891 8.59 -16.18 18.16
CA PRO A 891 7.52 -17.06 17.67
C PRO A 891 6.12 -16.45 17.87
N GLY A 892 5.92 -15.68 18.94
CA GLY A 892 4.68 -14.93 19.14
C GLY A 892 4.35 -13.94 18.00
N SER A 893 5.36 -13.30 17.41
CA SER A 893 5.17 -12.43 16.26
C SER A 893 5.10 -13.20 14.94
N VAL A 894 5.94 -14.23 14.78
CA VAL A 894 5.93 -15.09 13.57
C VAL A 894 4.55 -15.69 13.35
N TYR A 895 3.98 -16.35 14.35
CA TYR A 895 2.71 -17.06 14.15
C TYR A 895 1.48 -16.14 14.19
N TRP A 896 1.57 -14.99 14.86
CA TRP A 896 0.55 -13.94 14.69
C TRP A 896 0.53 -13.41 13.25
N ILE A 897 1.70 -13.14 12.65
CA ILE A 897 1.82 -12.72 11.24
C ILE A 897 1.34 -13.85 10.33
N ALA A 898 1.84 -15.07 10.51
CA ALA A 898 1.46 -16.23 9.69
C ALA A 898 -0.06 -16.42 9.67
N ARG A 899 -0.72 -16.30 10.82
CA ARG A 899 -2.17 -16.37 10.91
C ARG A 899 -2.86 -15.16 10.30
N ARG A 900 -2.41 -13.93 10.60
CA ARG A 900 -3.06 -12.71 10.12
C ARG A 900 -3.04 -12.59 8.60
N TYR A 901 -1.97 -13.04 7.96
CA TYR A 901 -1.79 -12.94 6.51
C TYR A 901 -1.97 -14.28 5.79
N ASN A 902 -2.46 -15.32 6.48
CA ASN A 902 -2.66 -16.67 5.93
C ASN A 902 -1.42 -17.17 5.17
N ILE A 903 -0.26 -17.18 5.83
CA ILE A 903 1.02 -17.62 5.27
C ILE A 903 1.35 -19.01 5.84
N PRO A 904 0.92 -20.11 5.18
CA PRO A 904 1.09 -21.45 5.71
C PRO A 904 2.54 -21.92 5.61
N VAL A 905 3.14 -22.21 6.77
CA VAL A 905 4.46 -22.83 6.88
C VAL A 905 4.43 -23.96 7.91
N LEU A 906 5.22 -25.01 7.67
CA LEU A 906 5.49 -26.05 8.66
C LEU A 906 6.76 -25.71 9.42
N THR A 907 6.72 -25.68 10.75
CA THR A 907 7.91 -25.48 11.57
C THR A 907 8.23 -26.71 12.39
N ILE A 908 9.42 -27.27 12.18
CA ILE A 908 9.98 -28.38 12.94
C ILE A 908 10.94 -27.82 13.98
N VAL A 909 10.58 -27.94 15.27
CA VAL A 909 11.44 -27.56 16.38
C VAL A 909 12.26 -28.77 16.82
N LEU A 910 13.58 -28.68 16.72
CA LEU A 910 14.52 -29.70 17.19
C LEU A 910 14.74 -29.52 18.70
N ASN A 911 13.90 -30.16 19.51
CA ASN A 911 13.91 -29.99 20.97
C ASN A 911 14.90 -30.95 21.64
N ASN A 912 16.07 -30.40 22.00
CA ASN A 912 17.18 -31.12 22.65
C ASN A 912 17.53 -30.56 24.03
N ASN A 913 16.60 -29.85 24.66
CA ASN A 913 16.68 -29.33 26.03
C ASN A 913 17.70 -28.21 26.25
N GLY A 914 18.16 -27.47 25.23
CA GLY A 914 18.96 -26.27 25.48
C GLY A 914 20.04 -25.89 24.46
N TRP A 915 20.76 -24.82 24.79
CA TRP A 915 21.83 -24.26 23.96
C TRP A 915 23.11 -25.10 24.01
N ASN A 916 23.19 -26.13 23.18
CA ASN A 916 24.36 -27.01 23.10
C ASN A 916 25.55 -26.43 22.29
N ALA A 917 25.30 -25.43 21.42
CA ALA A 917 26.37 -24.81 20.63
C ALA A 917 27.47 -24.11 21.47
N PRO A 918 27.16 -23.31 22.51
CA PRO A 918 28.17 -22.79 23.45
C PRO A 918 29.07 -23.87 24.06
N ARG A 919 28.51 -25.03 24.44
CA ARG A 919 29.31 -26.16 24.95
C ARG A 919 30.27 -26.68 23.89
N ASN A 920 29.79 -26.91 22.66
CA ASN A 920 30.63 -27.43 21.58
C ASN A 920 31.79 -26.47 21.27
N SER A 921 31.53 -25.17 21.24
CA SER A 921 32.57 -24.14 21.04
C SER A 921 33.56 -24.09 22.19
N LEU A 922 33.08 -24.19 23.44
CA LEU A 922 33.94 -24.21 24.62
C LEU A 922 34.87 -25.42 24.62
N VAL A 923 34.34 -26.62 24.38
CA VAL A 923 35.12 -27.86 24.34
C VAL A 923 36.11 -27.86 23.18
N LEU A 924 35.78 -27.23 22.04
CA LEU A 924 36.70 -27.07 20.92
C LEU A 924 37.95 -26.25 21.28
N VAL A 925 37.84 -25.24 22.14
CA VAL A 925 38.94 -24.32 22.49
C VAL A 925 39.63 -24.69 23.81
N ARG A 926 38.89 -25.29 24.76
CA ARG A 926 39.32 -25.67 26.11
C ARG A 926 38.72 -27.02 26.50
N PRO A 927 39.15 -28.14 25.88
CA PRO A 927 38.57 -29.46 26.13
C PRO A 927 38.69 -29.90 27.59
N ASP A 928 39.75 -29.49 28.29
CA ASP A 928 40.03 -29.89 29.68
C ASP A 928 39.67 -28.84 30.74
N GLY A 929 39.05 -27.72 30.35
CA GLY A 929 38.72 -26.61 31.26
C GLY A 929 37.62 -26.95 32.29
N PRO A 930 37.47 -26.19 33.39
CA PRO A 930 36.45 -26.47 34.40
C PRO A 930 35.02 -26.60 33.85
N ALA A 931 34.69 -25.76 32.87
CA ALA A 931 33.37 -25.75 32.22
C ALA A 931 33.08 -26.99 31.35
N SER A 932 34.10 -27.77 30.92
CA SER A 932 33.87 -29.00 30.14
C SER A 932 33.39 -30.17 30.99
N ARG A 933 33.48 -30.07 32.32
CA ARG A 933 33.19 -31.15 33.28
C ARG A 933 31.86 -31.01 34.01
N VAL A 934 31.17 -29.89 33.83
CA VAL A 934 29.90 -29.58 34.49
C VAL A 934 28.72 -29.79 33.54
N SER A 935 27.54 -30.03 34.09
CA SER A 935 26.28 -30.27 33.36
C SER A 935 25.77 -29.04 32.60
N ASN A 936 24.81 -29.20 31.69
CA ASN A 936 24.17 -28.07 30.99
C ASN A 936 23.42 -27.15 31.95
N GLN A 937 22.89 -27.69 33.05
CA GLN A 937 22.21 -26.91 34.08
C GLN A 937 23.19 -26.01 34.83
N GLU A 938 24.35 -26.54 35.23
CA GLU A 938 25.42 -25.77 35.88
C GLU A 938 26.03 -24.69 34.96
N LEU A 939 25.99 -24.89 33.64
CA LEU A 939 26.41 -23.89 32.66
C LEU A 939 25.34 -22.83 32.32
N ASN A 940 24.12 -22.92 32.87
CA ASN A 940 22.98 -22.08 32.51
C ASN A 940 22.62 -22.12 31.00
N ILE A 941 22.78 -23.29 30.38
CA ILE A 941 22.42 -23.53 28.97
C ILE A 941 21.35 -24.62 28.80
N SER A 942 20.84 -25.17 29.90
CA SER A 942 19.69 -26.08 29.91
C SER A 942 18.38 -25.30 29.90
N PHE A 943 17.38 -25.81 29.18
CA PHE A 943 16.02 -25.28 29.19
C PHE A 943 15.05 -26.09 30.03
N THR A 944 15.47 -27.15 30.71
CA THR A 944 14.55 -27.99 31.48
C THR A 944 13.93 -27.25 32.68
N PRO A 945 12.59 -27.27 32.86
CA PRO A 945 11.59 -27.79 31.93
C PRO A 945 11.39 -26.90 30.70
N THR A 946 11.38 -27.48 29.50
CA THR A 946 11.30 -26.68 28.26
C THR A 946 9.97 -25.93 28.16
N PRO A 947 9.93 -24.76 27.50
CA PRO A 947 8.67 -24.10 27.14
C PRO A 947 7.75 -24.99 26.30
N ASP A 948 6.44 -24.70 26.32
CA ASP A 948 5.51 -25.25 25.35
C ASP A 948 5.69 -24.55 23.98
N TYR A 949 6.68 -24.99 23.20
CA TYR A 949 7.04 -24.38 21.93
C TYR A 949 5.87 -24.28 20.96
N ALA A 950 5.11 -25.37 20.79
CA ALA A 950 3.95 -25.40 19.91
C ALA A 950 2.76 -24.63 20.50
N GLY A 951 2.59 -24.63 21.83
CA GLY A 951 1.59 -23.83 22.51
C GLY A 951 1.79 -22.33 22.36
N ILE A 952 3.04 -21.84 22.34
CA ILE A 952 3.35 -20.42 22.06
C ILE A 952 2.78 -20.02 20.69
N ALA A 953 2.97 -20.87 19.68
CA ALA A 953 2.46 -20.61 18.34
C ALA A 953 0.93 -20.64 18.29
N LYS A 954 0.31 -21.64 18.94
CA LYS A 954 -1.15 -21.74 19.07
C LYS A 954 -1.75 -20.51 19.75
N ALA A 955 -1.17 -20.06 20.86
CA ALA A 955 -1.62 -18.86 21.56
C ALA A 955 -1.51 -17.60 20.67
N ALA A 956 -0.39 -17.46 19.96
CA ALA A 956 -0.14 -16.32 19.07
C ALA A 956 -1.08 -16.26 17.86
N GLY A 957 -1.47 -17.42 17.32
CA GLY A 957 -2.42 -17.53 16.21
C GLY A 957 -3.87 -17.75 16.63
N HIS A 958 -4.27 -17.33 17.83
CA HIS A 958 -5.65 -17.41 18.33
C HIS A 958 -6.24 -18.83 18.34
N GLY A 959 -5.42 -19.85 18.56
CA GLY A 959 -5.85 -21.24 18.61
C GLY A 959 -5.78 -21.98 17.27
N ASP A 960 -5.56 -21.29 16.16
CA ASP A 960 -5.68 -21.85 14.81
C ASP A 960 -4.41 -22.56 14.31
N ILE A 961 -3.25 -22.32 14.93
CA ILE A 961 -2.00 -22.96 14.54
C ILE A 961 -2.03 -24.44 14.94
N GLY A 962 -1.69 -25.32 13.99
CA GLY A 962 -1.59 -26.75 14.22
C GLY A 962 -0.49 -27.06 15.24
N VAL A 963 -0.81 -27.87 16.25
CA VAL A 963 0.11 -28.24 17.33
C VAL A 963 0.36 -29.74 17.29
N PHE A 964 1.62 -30.10 17.10
CA PHE A 964 2.08 -31.48 17.08
C PHE A 964 3.27 -31.62 18.02
N ARG A 965 3.26 -32.67 18.85
CA ARG A 965 4.38 -33.02 19.74
C ARG A 965 4.58 -34.53 19.67
N VAL A 966 5.82 -34.96 19.50
CA VAL A 966 6.14 -36.39 19.37
C VAL A 966 7.52 -36.67 19.96
N SER A 967 7.63 -37.75 20.74
CA SER A 967 8.88 -38.30 21.28
C SER A 967 9.18 -39.72 20.79
N MET A 968 8.15 -40.50 20.44
CA MET A 968 8.25 -41.89 20.01
C MET A 968 8.39 -42.03 18.48
N ALA A 969 9.23 -42.96 18.03
CA ALA A 969 9.52 -43.13 16.62
C ALA A 969 8.40 -43.79 15.80
N ASP A 970 7.55 -44.60 16.43
CA ASP A 970 6.40 -45.27 15.79
C ASP A 970 5.24 -44.32 15.48
N GLU A 971 5.03 -43.30 16.31
CA GLU A 971 4.04 -42.24 16.10
C GLU A 971 4.48 -41.19 15.07
N LEU A 972 5.80 -41.02 14.91
CA LEU A 972 6.40 -39.93 14.14
C LEU A 972 5.92 -39.84 12.67
N PRO A 973 5.90 -40.92 11.86
CA PRO A 973 5.48 -40.82 10.46
C PRO A 973 4.03 -40.34 10.31
N ALA A 974 3.11 -40.88 11.11
CA ALA A 974 1.70 -40.51 11.05
C ALA A 974 1.49 -39.03 11.45
N LYS A 975 2.18 -38.58 12.49
CA LYS A 975 2.11 -37.19 12.97
C LYS A 975 2.71 -36.20 11.98
N LEU A 976 3.82 -36.55 11.32
CA LEU A 976 4.41 -35.71 10.26
C LEU A 976 3.44 -35.54 9.08
N VAL A 977 2.79 -36.62 8.63
CA VAL A 977 1.78 -36.54 7.57
C VAL A 977 0.63 -35.62 7.99
N GLN A 978 0.11 -35.77 9.21
CA GLN A 978 -0.96 -34.89 9.72
C GLN A 978 -0.52 -33.41 9.74
N ALA A 979 0.71 -33.12 10.16
CA ALA A 979 1.23 -31.76 10.17
C ALA A 979 1.39 -31.18 8.75
N VAL A 980 1.84 -31.99 7.79
CA VAL A 980 1.94 -31.59 6.38
C VAL A 980 0.56 -31.33 5.79
N GLU A 981 -0.41 -32.22 6.00
CA GLU A 981 -1.79 -32.06 5.54
C GLU A 981 -2.45 -30.81 6.13
N PHE A 982 -2.20 -30.52 7.41
CA PHE A 982 -2.69 -29.31 8.06
C PHE A 982 -2.19 -28.04 7.36
N VAL A 983 -0.89 -28.00 7.02
CA VAL A 983 -0.27 -26.87 6.31
C VAL A 983 -0.74 -26.76 4.87
N LEU A 984 -0.90 -27.88 4.17
CA LEU A 984 -1.51 -27.90 2.83
C LEU A 984 -2.97 -27.44 2.85
N GLY A 985 -3.67 -27.57 3.99
CA GLY A 985 -4.99 -27.02 4.23
C GLY A 985 -5.04 -25.49 4.38
N GLY A 986 -3.90 -24.79 4.37
CA GLY A 986 -3.82 -23.33 4.37
C GLY A 986 -3.46 -22.68 5.69
N THR A 987 -3.12 -23.46 6.73
CA THR A 987 -2.80 -22.93 8.06
C THR A 987 -1.46 -23.45 8.57
N SER A 988 -0.62 -22.59 9.15
CA SER A 988 0.68 -23.00 9.68
C SER A 988 0.58 -24.03 10.82
N ALA A 989 1.63 -24.82 10.99
CA ALA A 989 1.74 -25.80 12.05
C ALA A 989 3.13 -25.79 12.68
N VAL A 990 3.18 -26.05 13.99
CA VAL A 990 4.42 -26.27 14.74
C VAL A 990 4.48 -27.71 15.23
N PHE A 991 5.59 -28.35 14.92
CA PHE A 991 5.93 -29.71 15.28
C PHE A 991 7.10 -29.69 16.28
N ASP A 992 6.79 -29.83 17.57
CA ASP A 992 7.79 -29.99 18.62
C ASP A 992 8.33 -31.44 18.61
N ALA A 993 9.49 -31.62 17.99
CA ALA A 993 10.14 -32.92 17.88
C ALA A 993 11.04 -33.16 19.11
N GLN A 994 10.55 -33.96 20.04
CA GLN A 994 11.19 -34.22 21.33
C GLN A 994 12.31 -35.26 21.17
N LEU A 995 13.50 -34.78 20.79
CA LEU A 995 14.66 -35.62 20.49
C LEU A 995 15.15 -36.42 21.71
N HIS A 996 15.28 -37.73 21.58
CA HIS A 996 15.73 -38.63 22.65
C HIS A 996 14.77 -38.69 23.87
N GLY A 997 13.46 -38.57 23.65
CA GLY A 997 12.43 -38.75 24.68
C GLY A 997 11.86 -37.43 25.22
N SER A 998 10.89 -37.53 26.12
CA SER A 998 10.13 -36.40 26.68
C SER A 998 10.67 -35.88 28.01
N ASP A 999 11.75 -36.46 28.55
CA ASP A 999 12.29 -36.06 29.85
C ASP A 999 12.79 -34.60 29.82
N GLY A 1000 12.36 -33.84 30.83
CA GLY A 1000 12.59 -32.41 30.95
C GLY A 1000 11.91 -31.52 29.89
N LYS A 1001 11.01 -32.08 29.07
CA LYS A 1001 10.26 -31.35 28.03
C LYS A 1001 8.81 -31.15 28.41
N TYR A 1002 8.18 -30.16 27.81
CA TYR A 1002 6.76 -29.93 28.00
C TYR A 1002 5.92 -31.12 27.49
N VAL A 1003 4.99 -31.59 28.33
CA VAL A 1003 4.00 -32.61 27.99
C VAL A 1003 2.63 -32.11 28.45
N GLU A 1004 1.61 -32.28 27.60
CA GLU A 1004 0.26 -31.78 27.88
C GLU A 1004 -0.37 -32.54 29.06
N GLY A 1005 -0.75 -31.81 30.12
CA GLY A 1005 -1.37 -32.39 31.33
C GLY A 1005 -0.41 -32.82 32.45
N GLY A 1006 0.88 -32.47 32.39
CA GLY A 1006 1.82 -32.61 33.51
C GLY A 1006 1.73 -31.41 34.47
N GLU A 1007 1.66 -31.67 35.78
CA GLU A 1007 1.73 -30.65 36.85
C GLU A 1007 3.07 -29.90 36.88
#